data_AF-A0A210QHT3-F1
#
_entry.id   AF-A0A210QHT3-F1
#
_cell.length_a   1.000
_cell.length_b   1.000
_cell.length_c   1.000
_cell.angle_alpha   90.00
_cell.angle_beta   90.00
_cell.angle_gamma   90.00
#
_symmetry.space_group_name_H-M   'P 1'
#
loop_
_entity.id
_entity.type
_entity.pdbx_description
1 polymer ?
#
loop_
_entity_poly.entity_id
_entity_poly.type
_entity_poly.pdbx_seq_one_letter_code
_entity_poly.pdbx_strand_id
1 'polypeptide(L)'
;MLDTVSVLTVVACWPEDRATGLKFQKIISALNESIAPAPKVVVIGIPPAEHQSLIDEMISPNYHLKEKLDHVFHDLSTNLGPQQDNSLTYRLPTDDGTTVTRINDTSAASFRESMQILYLDNPSQSSSSDMSASEEEERLFFKGGTLSWQSYYTDGPEHFYVARDLLPTIVNDIKCNFIDTLNQGFVKIFHAPGAGGTTIGQNILWNLHEITPCVQIRTDSLAKPQQIAENISVLYKETHSPIVVLFDGSDKNKFEQIQQQLHHVIVVFIYLERVSETKINLDKHEYFLKGTLSKGEARRMGPKFIRCCHDNVKKKDQIQKLVDGVEKGVNHHLVEFGLVIHLQEFKGVAKYVAEYLKVDIKSKELNKNQRVLGYLSLVKFYGQGTMPCQMFGTLLGRSADYKFTYDKFPASIKEFTVPVESGFVQNSVRICHFLIAREILDQILSRVLTCNQGLNLSPLAKNHLQPFVLEFIKDLKTRQDQTGQKSKTMLDIIIQTFIYREGGADDTQLKKRQFSRLIESIPSEQPFTERLRVMETLAESFPFISSLWAHLGRAYSLLCPTQHEKTETFFQEAIKGCQAKESHTDSENDDFVPSFVYHMYGMFYLQRIKAEIAKCRKQDNSEMQFQDAVRNMFILANTACKAFSDCRKFGYAGCQESFGCIGEINVRLCICDLLKSHYHFDTIQALREKSRNANIILFVEESLSNIQHLFMKCFNTVDQSHIDKQFYRKVTNYNMLFKGMIQTNYLATLSVPDTFHTRCATIVGMKLKYGEVNRLGTINDIKDERDIKFIITMLEKNIDDIRQPGEQYSNMDVDFVFIDWIQAIRHPQQKTSYSLEDVLTNVRFWHKNICSPYSIFYLFVLLCTLSIHSRRSCDVNILKEAMAIKRAEMEMKQIGKQFSNQGKPREWLGKESGIRCIERGSTYQNYIKGKVINDEAASYTLVVLTGTIQPPNTYRQHGSLKLYVEGNTDVQVKVPFCPFKTGENLVGSKYAGFRVEFVLAFTAQLGFEAYNVKLLKKSTCKSCGAQVEIVSVERHKVCRCKEMVENEFPYNTANKPKAEEHQNK
;
A
#
# COMPACT_ATOMS: atom_id res chain seq x y z
N MET A 1 11.81 -7.98 -30.62
CA MET A 1 12.73 -8.65 -31.56
C MET A 1 13.43 -9.74 -30.79
N LEU A 2 13.24 -11.01 -31.15
CA LEU A 2 14.12 -12.17 -30.87
C LEU A 2 13.45 -13.39 -31.54
N ASP A 3 13.44 -13.37 -32.88
CA ASP A 3 13.16 -14.54 -33.72
C ASP A 3 14.46 -14.93 -34.43
N THR A 4 15.41 -15.45 -33.66
CA THR A 4 16.56 -16.23 -34.16
C THR A 4 17.17 -17.01 -32.99
N VAL A 5 16.49 -18.06 -32.52
CA VAL A 5 17.11 -19.01 -31.58
C VAL A 5 18.03 -19.92 -32.38
N SER A 6 19.32 -19.59 -32.43
CA SER A 6 20.37 -20.46 -33.00
C SER A 6 20.53 -21.69 -32.11
N VAL A 7 20.49 -22.89 -32.71
CA VAL A 7 20.74 -24.15 -32.00
C VAL A 7 22.20 -24.19 -31.56
N LEU A 8 22.44 -24.26 -30.25
CA LEU A 8 23.78 -24.35 -29.66
C LEU A 8 24.50 -25.58 -30.24
N THR A 9 25.68 -25.40 -30.84
CA THR A 9 26.54 -26.51 -31.28
C THR A 9 27.65 -26.74 -30.26
N VAL A 10 27.80 -27.97 -29.78
CA VAL A 10 28.79 -28.37 -28.78
C VAL A 10 29.78 -29.32 -29.44
N VAL A 11 31.07 -29.03 -29.40
CA VAL A 11 32.11 -29.96 -29.83
C VAL A 11 32.71 -30.65 -28.58
N ALA A 12 32.54 -31.95 -28.48
CA ALA A 12 32.98 -32.78 -27.36
C ALA A 12 34.17 -33.65 -27.79
N CYS A 13 35.36 -33.30 -27.32
CA CYS A 13 36.56 -34.12 -27.47
C CYS A 13 36.52 -35.27 -26.45
N TRP A 14 36.32 -36.50 -26.92
CA TRP A 14 36.10 -37.65 -26.05
C TRP A 14 37.42 -38.12 -25.42
N PRO A 15 37.50 -38.25 -24.09
CA PRO A 15 38.71 -38.70 -23.41
C PRO A 15 38.98 -40.18 -23.68
N GLU A 16 40.26 -40.55 -23.77
CA GLU A 16 40.67 -41.94 -23.90
C GLU A 16 40.44 -42.73 -22.60
N ASP A 17 40.39 -42.06 -21.45
CA ASP A 17 40.20 -42.69 -20.16
C ASP A 17 38.72 -42.96 -19.82
N ARG A 18 38.49 -44.16 -19.28
CA ARG A 18 37.15 -44.67 -18.97
C ARG A 18 36.39 -43.81 -17.95
N ALA A 19 37.05 -43.34 -16.90
CA ALA A 19 36.41 -42.65 -15.79
C ALA A 19 35.90 -41.26 -16.18
N THR A 20 36.66 -40.55 -17.02
CA THR A 20 36.27 -39.24 -17.56
C THR A 20 35.21 -39.39 -18.65
N GLY A 21 35.25 -40.44 -19.47
CA GLY A 21 34.22 -40.73 -20.46
C GLY A 21 32.81 -40.85 -19.86
N LEU A 22 32.67 -41.54 -18.72
CA LEU A 22 31.39 -41.65 -17.98
C LEU A 22 30.88 -40.30 -17.44
N LYS A 23 31.79 -39.37 -17.10
CA LYS A 23 31.41 -38.02 -16.66
C LYS A 23 30.93 -37.18 -17.86
N PHE A 24 31.60 -37.28 -19.00
CA PHE A 24 31.22 -36.62 -20.24
C PHE A 24 29.81 -37.04 -20.70
N GLN A 25 29.48 -38.32 -20.58
CA GLN A 25 28.12 -38.81 -20.86
C GLN A 25 27.05 -38.09 -20.01
N LYS A 26 27.27 -37.97 -18.70
CA LYS A 26 26.32 -37.28 -17.80
C LYS A 26 26.15 -35.80 -18.16
N ILE A 27 27.24 -35.16 -18.58
CA ILE A 27 27.21 -33.76 -19.04
C ILE A 27 26.36 -33.64 -20.30
N ILE A 28 26.55 -34.52 -21.29
CA ILE A 28 25.77 -34.50 -22.54
C ILE A 28 24.29 -34.76 -22.27
N SER A 29 23.95 -35.71 -21.39
CA SER A 29 22.56 -35.96 -20.99
C SER A 29 21.93 -34.73 -20.33
N ALA A 30 22.65 -34.11 -19.40
CA ALA A 30 22.18 -32.91 -18.72
C ALA A 30 22.01 -31.73 -19.70
N LEU A 31 22.88 -31.58 -20.70
CA LEU A 31 22.76 -30.55 -21.73
C LEU A 31 21.50 -30.74 -22.59
N ASN A 32 21.20 -31.99 -22.99
CA ASN A 32 19.99 -32.32 -23.75
C ASN A 32 18.70 -32.09 -22.95
N GLU A 33 18.73 -32.33 -21.64
CA GLU A 33 17.57 -32.12 -20.76
C GLU A 33 17.36 -30.64 -20.40
N SER A 34 18.45 -29.87 -20.27
CA SER A 34 18.42 -28.53 -19.68
C SER A 34 18.36 -27.38 -20.69
N ILE A 35 18.65 -27.63 -21.97
CA ILE A 35 18.75 -26.60 -23.01
C ILE A 35 17.69 -26.85 -24.09
N ALA A 36 16.87 -25.84 -24.38
CA ALA A 36 15.84 -25.87 -25.41
C ALA A 36 16.04 -24.72 -26.43
N PRO A 37 16.10 -25.00 -27.76
CA PRO A 37 16.09 -26.33 -28.39
C PRO A 37 17.34 -27.14 -28.05
N ALA A 38 17.23 -28.48 -28.13
CA ALA A 38 18.31 -29.39 -27.78
C ALA A 38 19.61 -29.06 -28.56
N PRO A 39 20.77 -29.04 -27.89
CA PRO A 39 22.02 -28.68 -28.53
C PRO A 39 22.47 -29.73 -29.55
N LYS A 40 23.13 -29.28 -30.61
CA LYS A 40 23.77 -30.14 -31.60
C LYS A 40 25.15 -30.55 -31.09
N VAL A 41 25.29 -31.77 -30.59
CA VAL A 41 26.56 -32.28 -30.04
C VAL A 41 27.36 -33.01 -31.12
N VAL A 42 28.58 -32.56 -31.37
CA VAL A 42 29.57 -33.19 -32.25
C VAL A 42 30.65 -33.85 -31.39
N VAL A 43 30.84 -35.16 -31.50
CA VAL A 43 31.87 -35.90 -30.75
C VAL A 43 33.10 -36.08 -31.63
N ILE A 44 34.27 -35.80 -31.08
CA ILE A 44 35.57 -36.04 -31.73
C ILE A 44 36.35 -37.02 -30.85
N GLY A 45 36.76 -38.15 -31.40
CA GLY A 45 37.52 -39.15 -30.66
C GLY A 45 37.05 -40.58 -30.91
N ILE A 46 37.87 -41.54 -30.49
CA ILE A 46 37.56 -42.97 -30.55
C ILE A 46 37.17 -43.41 -29.13
N PRO A 47 35.87 -43.35 -28.76
CA PRO A 47 35.43 -43.79 -27.44
C PRO A 47 35.72 -45.29 -27.27
N PRO A 48 36.02 -45.75 -26.03
CA PRO A 48 36.08 -47.18 -25.74
C PRO A 48 34.79 -47.89 -26.20
N ALA A 49 34.88 -49.13 -26.67
CA ALA A 49 33.75 -49.86 -27.27
C ALA A 49 32.49 -49.92 -26.38
N GLU A 50 32.69 -49.95 -25.06
CA GLU A 50 31.63 -49.92 -24.04
C GLU A 50 30.86 -48.59 -23.96
N HIS A 51 31.44 -47.47 -24.42
CA HIS A 51 30.79 -46.17 -24.49
C HIS A 51 30.22 -45.86 -25.87
N GLN A 52 30.60 -46.65 -26.88
CA GLN A 52 30.22 -46.41 -28.27
C GLN A 52 28.74 -46.62 -28.52
N SER A 53 28.16 -47.70 -27.98
CA SER A 53 26.72 -47.96 -28.05
C SER A 53 25.88 -46.85 -27.42
N LEU A 54 26.37 -46.24 -26.33
CA LEU A 54 25.69 -45.17 -25.61
C LEU A 54 25.78 -43.83 -26.35
N ILE A 55 26.91 -43.54 -27.01
CA ILE A 55 27.06 -42.35 -27.87
C ILE A 55 26.15 -42.47 -29.09
N ASP A 56 26.09 -43.65 -29.71
CA ASP A 56 25.24 -43.92 -30.87
C ASP A 56 23.73 -43.81 -30.55
N GLU A 57 23.32 -44.05 -29.30
CA GLU A 57 21.94 -43.83 -28.82
C GLU A 57 21.60 -42.34 -28.60
N MET A 58 22.58 -41.53 -28.20
CA MET A 58 22.37 -40.14 -27.77
C MET A 58 22.69 -39.10 -28.85
N ILE A 59 23.55 -39.43 -29.81
CA ILE A 59 24.10 -38.50 -30.79
C ILE A 59 24.04 -39.15 -32.18
N SER A 60 23.55 -38.40 -33.16
CA SER A 60 23.50 -38.89 -34.55
C SER A 60 24.90 -39.24 -35.06
N PRO A 61 25.06 -40.36 -35.80
CA PRO A 61 26.36 -40.75 -36.37
C PRO A 61 27.01 -39.68 -37.24
N ASN A 62 26.19 -38.82 -37.86
CA ASN A 62 26.65 -37.68 -38.68
C ASN A 62 27.37 -36.58 -37.88
N TYR A 63 27.32 -36.66 -36.55
CA TYR A 63 27.99 -35.76 -35.63
C TYR A 63 29.09 -36.48 -34.83
N HIS A 64 29.51 -37.68 -35.22
CA HIS A 64 30.65 -38.37 -34.62
C HIS A 64 31.83 -38.43 -35.59
N LEU A 65 32.88 -37.66 -35.31
CA LEU A 65 34.17 -37.76 -35.98
C LEU A 65 35.05 -38.79 -35.24
N LYS A 66 35.14 -40.00 -35.80
CA LYS A 66 35.94 -41.12 -35.26
C LYS A 66 37.42 -41.00 -35.63
N GLU A 67 38.03 -39.90 -35.25
CA GLU A 67 39.47 -39.67 -35.45
C GLU A 67 40.19 -39.49 -34.11
N LYS A 68 41.49 -39.80 -34.08
CA LYS A 68 42.33 -39.45 -32.93
C LYS A 68 42.45 -37.93 -32.84
N LEU A 69 42.40 -37.40 -31.62
CA LEU A 69 42.56 -35.97 -31.38
C LEU A 69 43.85 -35.42 -31.99
N ASP A 70 44.94 -36.19 -31.92
CA ASP A 70 46.22 -35.81 -32.53
C ASP A 70 46.12 -35.63 -34.06
N HIS A 71 45.35 -36.47 -34.75
CA HIS A 71 45.12 -36.33 -36.19
C HIS A 71 44.26 -35.11 -36.51
N VAL A 72 43.22 -34.88 -35.71
CA VAL A 72 42.35 -33.71 -35.88
C VAL A 72 43.13 -32.41 -35.64
N PHE A 73 43.97 -32.37 -34.61
CA PHE A 73 44.84 -31.22 -34.36
C PHE A 73 45.91 -31.05 -35.43
N HIS A 74 46.48 -32.15 -35.93
CA HIS A 74 47.41 -32.12 -37.05
C HIS A 74 46.74 -31.56 -38.31
N ASP A 75 45.55 -32.05 -38.67
CA ASP A 75 44.79 -31.57 -39.82
C ASP A 75 44.35 -30.12 -39.66
N LEU A 76 43.90 -29.71 -38.46
CA LEU A 76 43.58 -28.30 -38.17
C LEU A 76 44.82 -27.42 -38.34
N SER A 77 45.97 -27.84 -37.80
CA SER A 77 47.23 -27.09 -37.94
C SER A 77 47.72 -27.00 -39.40
N THR A 78 47.44 -28.03 -40.21
CA THR A 78 47.88 -28.11 -41.60
C THR A 78 46.96 -27.32 -42.54
N ASN A 79 45.64 -27.31 -42.26
CA ASN A 79 44.63 -26.69 -43.12
C ASN A 79 44.25 -25.25 -42.75
N LEU A 80 44.49 -24.82 -41.51
CA LEU A 80 44.26 -23.42 -41.10
C LEU A 80 45.42 -22.48 -41.50
N GLY A 81 46.42 -23.01 -42.23
CA GLY A 81 47.62 -22.30 -42.67
C GLY A 81 48.60 -22.04 -41.53
N PRO A 82 49.89 -21.74 -41.82
CA PRO A 82 50.78 -21.21 -40.80
C PRO A 82 50.16 -19.91 -40.29
N GLN A 83 49.83 -19.85 -39.00
CA GLN A 83 49.55 -18.56 -38.36
C GLN A 83 50.75 -17.68 -38.69
N GLN A 84 50.50 -16.47 -39.22
CA GLN A 84 51.55 -15.45 -39.21
C GLN A 84 52.01 -15.38 -37.77
N ASP A 85 53.26 -15.79 -37.53
CA ASP A 85 53.92 -15.73 -36.23
C ASP A 85 54.12 -14.24 -35.94
N ASN A 86 53.03 -13.56 -35.58
CA ASN A 86 53.03 -12.16 -35.19
C ASN A 86 53.58 -12.13 -33.77
N SER A 87 54.90 -12.35 -33.62
CA SER A 87 55.64 -12.10 -32.39
C SER A 87 55.44 -10.67 -31.86
N LEU A 88 54.95 -9.76 -32.71
CA LEU A 88 54.51 -8.41 -32.36
C LEU A 88 53.17 -8.33 -31.60
N THR A 89 52.45 -9.44 -31.40
CA THR A 89 51.10 -9.45 -30.79
C THR A 89 51.13 -9.42 -29.26
N TYR A 90 52.16 -9.99 -28.62
CA TYR A 90 52.24 -10.18 -27.16
C TYR A 90 53.25 -9.21 -26.53
N ARG A 91 52.95 -7.91 -26.60
CA ARG A 91 53.83 -6.85 -26.11
C ARG A 91 53.67 -6.65 -24.60
N LEU A 92 54.79 -6.56 -23.90
CA LEU A 92 54.87 -6.33 -22.46
C LEU A 92 56.01 -5.36 -22.16
N PRO A 93 55.97 -4.60 -21.06
CA PRO A 93 57.12 -3.81 -20.64
C PRO A 93 58.31 -4.74 -20.32
N THR A 94 59.48 -4.36 -20.83
CA THR A 94 60.75 -5.08 -20.67
C THR A 94 61.78 -4.15 -20.02
N ASP A 95 62.80 -4.71 -19.37
CA ASP A 95 63.84 -3.92 -18.69
C ASP A 95 64.66 -3.06 -19.67
N ASP A 96 64.81 -3.53 -20.91
CA ASP A 96 65.50 -2.86 -22.02
C ASP A 96 64.62 -1.83 -22.77
N GLY A 97 63.34 -1.72 -22.40
CA GLY A 97 62.38 -0.78 -23.00
C GLY A 97 61.92 -1.12 -24.43
N THR A 98 62.30 -2.27 -24.99
CA THR A 98 61.93 -2.66 -26.37
C THR A 98 60.47 -3.07 -26.52
N THR A 99 59.82 -3.49 -25.44
CA THR A 99 58.43 -3.96 -25.37
C THR A 99 58.09 -5.22 -26.20
N VAL A 100 59.08 -5.82 -26.86
CA VAL A 100 58.92 -6.99 -27.73
C VAL A 100 59.33 -8.24 -26.94
N THR A 101 58.44 -9.22 -26.85
CA THR A 101 58.72 -10.49 -26.16
C THR A 101 58.79 -11.65 -27.17
N ARG A 102 59.41 -12.78 -26.79
CA ARG A 102 59.41 -14.00 -27.62
C ARG A 102 58.25 -14.93 -27.27
N ILE A 103 57.20 -14.40 -26.63
CA ILE A 103 56.00 -15.15 -26.31
C ILE A 103 55.26 -15.45 -27.62
N ASN A 104 55.14 -16.74 -27.94
CA ASN A 104 54.36 -17.24 -29.06
C ASN A 104 52.96 -17.70 -28.62
N ASP A 105 52.11 -18.05 -29.58
CA ASP A 105 50.74 -18.49 -29.32
C ASP A 105 50.65 -19.71 -28.39
N THR A 106 51.61 -20.64 -28.47
CA THR A 106 51.68 -21.80 -27.57
C THR A 106 51.93 -21.41 -26.12
N SER A 107 52.89 -20.52 -25.89
CA SER A 107 53.21 -20.01 -24.55
C SER A 107 52.05 -19.19 -24.00
N ALA A 108 51.46 -18.31 -24.82
CA ALA A 108 50.28 -17.53 -24.46
C ALA A 108 49.07 -18.42 -24.14
N ALA A 109 48.85 -19.52 -24.87
CA ALA A 109 47.80 -20.49 -24.58
C ALA A 109 48.02 -21.19 -23.22
N SER A 110 49.24 -21.65 -22.95
CA SER A 110 49.62 -22.23 -21.63
C SER A 110 49.36 -21.25 -20.48
N PHE A 111 49.70 -19.97 -20.68
CA PHE A 111 49.41 -18.93 -19.68
C PHE A 111 47.91 -18.81 -19.42
N ARG A 112 47.07 -18.74 -20.46
CA ARG A 112 45.60 -18.56 -20.34
C ARG A 112 44.89 -19.64 -19.52
N GLU A 113 45.43 -20.85 -19.44
CA GLU A 113 44.88 -21.94 -18.62
C GLU A 113 44.92 -21.64 -17.11
N SER A 114 45.88 -20.81 -16.70
CA SER A 114 46.25 -20.63 -15.29
C SER A 114 46.24 -19.18 -14.82
N MET A 115 46.47 -18.25 -15.72
CA MET A 115 46.60 -16.83 -15.43
C MET A 115 46.15 -15.96 -16.60
N GLN A 116 45.83 -14.71 -16.31
CA GLN A 116 45.52 -13.66 -17.28
C GLN A 116 46.64 -12.63 -17.25
N ILE A 117 47.33 -12.47 -18.37
CA ILE A 117 48.41 -11.49 -18.53
C ILE A 117 47.82 -10.22 -19.13
N LEU A 118 48.20 -9.07 -18.58
CA LEU A 118 47.87 -7.76 -19.15
C LEU A 118 49.00 -7.35 -20.09
N TYR A 119 48.71 -7.40 -21.38
CA TYR A 119 49.60 -6.91 -22.45
C TYR A 119 49.44 -5.40 -22.66
N LEU A 120 50.40 -4.76 -23.32
CA LEU A 120 50.28 -3.33 -23.68
C LEU A 120 49.15 -3.09 -24.68
N ASP A 121 49.03 -4.01 -25.66
CA ASP A 121 47.97 -4.02 -26.66
C ASP A 121 47.15 -5.31 -26.48
N ASN A 122 45.83 -5.23 -26.64
CA ASN A 122 44.98 -6.41 -26.53
C ASN A 122 45.30 -7.43 -27.65
N PRO A 123 45.82 -8.63 -27.33
CA PRO A 123 46.22 -9.61 -28.34
C PRO A 123 45.04 -10.30 -29.02
N SER A 124 43.81 -10.10 -28.52
CA SER A 124 42.59 -10.77 -28.98
C SER A 124 41.58 -9.77 -29.53
N GLN A 125 42.00 -8.84 -30.40
CA GLN A 125 41.08 -7.94 -31.08
C GLN A 125 40.09 -8.74 -31.96
N SER A 126 38.88 -8.97 -31.47
CA SER A 126 37.76 -9.38 -32.30
C SER A 126 37.29 -8.20 -33.13
N SER A 127 37.20 -8.37 -34.46
CA SER A 127 36.85 -7.34 -35.46
C SER A 127 35.38 -6.87 -35.44
N SER A 128 34.72 -6.90 -34.28
CA SER A 128 33.35 -6.41 -34.12
C SER A 128 33.27 -5.47 -32.93
N SER A 129 33.20 -4.17 -33.23
CA SER A 129 32.68 -3.12 -32.34
C SER A 129 31.17 -3.33 -32.13
N ASP A 130 30.80 -4.38 -31.41
CA ASP A 130 29.41 -4.62 -31.03
C ASP A 130 29.11 -3.76 -29.80
N MET A 131 28.52 -2.57 -30.02
CA MET A 131 28.08 -1.67 -28.95
C MET A 131 27.17 -2.37 -27.92
N SER A 132 26.43 -3.40 -28.37
CA SER A 132 25.58 -4.27 -27.54
C SER A 132 26.37 -5.06 -26.48
N ALA A 133 27.61 -5.48 -26.78
CA ALA A 133 28.44 -6.26 -25.87
C ALA A 133 28.98 -5.41 -24.71
N SER A 134 29.40 -4.17 -24.98
CA SER A 134 29.87 -3.23 -23.94
C SER A 134 28.73 -2.80 -22.99
N GLU A 135 27.53 -2.51 -23.52
CA GLU A 135 26.35 -2.21 -22.70
C GLU A 135 25.93 -3.42 -21.83
N GLU A 136 26.05 -4.64 -22.34
CA GLU A 136 25.76 -5.85 -21.58
C GLU A 136 26.81 -6.10 -20.47
N GLU A 137 28.09 -5.92 -20.75
CA GLU A 137 29.17 -6.00 -19.75
C GLU A 137 29.00 -4.94 -18.65
N GLU A 138 28.69 -3.69 -19.02
CA GLU A 138 28.37 -2.61 -18.06
C GLU A 138 27.21 -3.04 -17.14
N ARG A 139 26.12 -3.53 -17.74
CA ARG A 139 24.95 -3.99 -17.01
C ARG A 139 25.27 -5.16 -16.08
N LEU A 140 26.08 -6.13 -16.51
CA LEU A 140 26.48 -7.27 -15.69
C LEU A 140 27.40 -6.86 -14.53
N PHE A 141 28.31 -5.93 -14.77
CA PHE A 141 29.22 -5.39 -13.76
C PHE A 141 28.45 -4.67 -12.64
N PHE A 142 27.58 -3.71 -12.97
CA PHE A 142 26.81 -2.97 -11.96
C PHE A 142 25.76 -3.83 -11.23
N LYS A 143 25.39 -5.00 -11.78
CA LYS A 143 24.64 -6.06 -11.08
C LYS A 143 25.45 -6.84 -10.05
N GLY A 144 26.72 -6.49 -9.84
CA GLY A 144 27.64 -7.16 -8.92
C GLY A 144 28.47 -8.28 -9.57
N GLY A 145 28.65 -8.22 -10.89
CA GLY A 145 29.58 -9.09 -11.63
C GLY A 145 31.03 -8.61 -11.56
N THR A 146 31.94 -9.38 -12.17
CA THR A 146 33.35 -9.00 -12.37
C THR A 146 33.55 -8.48 -13.78
N LEU A 147 34.47 -7.53 -13.96
CA LEU A 147 34.78 -6.96 -15.27
C LEU A 147 35.83 -7.82 -15.99
N SER A 148 35.67 -8.02 -17.29
CA SER A 148 36.66 -8.72 -18.13
C SER A 148 37.82 -7.77 -18.46
N TRP A 149 39.02 -8.29 -18.72
CA TRP A 149 40.13 -7.45 -19.18
C TRP A 149 39.86 -6.81 -20.55
N GLN A 150 39.02 -7.44 -21.39
CA GLN A 150 38.56 -6.88 -22.65
C GLN A 150 37.91 -5.51 -22.45
N SER A 151 37.04 -5.36 -21.46
CA SER A 151 36.36 -4.09 -21.19
C SER A 151 37.34 -2.98 -20.81
N TYR A 152 38.44 -3.30 -20.10
CA TYR A 152 39.48 -2.33 -19.79
C TYR A 152 40.21 -1.84 -21.05
N TYR A 153 40.51 -2.73 -22.00
CA TYR A 153 41.15 -2.34 -23.27
C TYR A 153 40.23 -1.56 -24.21
N THR A 154 38.95 -1.92 -24.27
CA THR A 154 38.00 -1.29 -25.21
C THR A 154 37.55 0.10 -24.74
N ASP A 155 37.11 0.21 -23.48
CA ASP A 155 36.43 1.41 -22.98
C ASP A 155 37.25 2.18 -21.92
N GLY A 156 38.36 1.60 -21.45
CA GLY A 156 39.18 2.14 -20.39
C GLY A 156 38.62 1.90 -18.98
N PRO A 157 39.49 1.92 -17.94
CA PRO A 157 39.07 1.70 -16.55
C PRO A 157 38.06 2.75 -16.08
N GLU A 158 38.20 3.99 -16.55
CA GLU A 158 37.34 5.11 -16.13
C GLU A 158 35.89 4.95 -16.56
N HIS A 159 35.59 4.11 -17.54
CA HIS A 159 34.22 3.83 -17.96
C HIS A 159 33.43 3.13 -16.84
N PHE A 160 33.99 2.06 -16.27
CA PHE A 160 33.31 1.22 -15.28
C PHE A 160 33.71 1.56 -13.84
N TYR A 161 35.00 1.79 -13.60
CA TYR A 161 35.56 1.91 -12.28
C TYR A 161 35.44 3.33 -11.72
N VAL A 162 35.23 3.41 -10.41
CA VAL A 162 35.34 4.64 -9.66
C VAL A 162 36.48 4.48 -8.66
N ALA A 163 37.50 5.34 -8.82
CA ALA A 163 38.67 5.36 -7.96
C ALA A 163 38.29 5.34 -6.48
N ARG A 164 38.70 4.28 -5.79
CA ARG A 164 38.71 4.20 -4.32
C ARG A 164 39.85 5.08 -3.81
N ASP A 165 39.69 5.69 -2.64
CA ASP A 165 40.68 6.63 -2.09
C ASP A 165 42.06 5.98 -1.88
N LEU A 166 42.09 4.66 -1.64
CA LEU A 166 43.32 3.89 -1.41
C LEU A 166 44.13 3.62 -2.68
N LEU A 167 43.52 3.65 -3.87
CA LEU A 167 44.17 3.20 -5.10
C LEU A 167 45.51 3.91 -5.38
N PRO A 168 45.60 5.25 -5.34
CA PRO A 168 46.87 5.93 -5.62
C PRO A 168 47.96 5.60 -4.60
N THR A 169 47.58 5.37 -3.33
CA THR A 169 48.52 5.03 -2.26
C THR A 169 49.15 3.66 -2.51
N ILE A 170 48.33 2.66 -2.85
CA ILE A 170 48.80 1.29 -3.08
C ILE A 170 49.65 1.21 -4.35
N VAL A 171 49.23 1.87 -5.43
CA VAL A 171 50.00 1.92 -6.69
C VAL A 171 51.37 2.56 -6.46
N ASN A 172 51.42 3.69 -5.75
CA ASN A 172 52.67 4.37 -5.45
C ASN A 172 53.58 3.57 -4.51
N ASP A 173 53.00 2.88 -3.52
CA ASP A 173 53.73 1.97 -2.64
C ASP A 173 54.40 0.84 -3.43
N ILE A 174 53.64 0.17 -4.31
CA ILE A 174 54.17 -0.91 -5.15
C ILE A 174 55.29 -0.40 -6.06
N LYS A 175 55.06 0.74 -6.70
CA LYS A 175 56.02 1.35 -7.62
C LYS A 175 57.33 1.69 -6.90
N CYS A 176 57.26 2.52 -5.85
CA CYS A 176 58.45 3.06 -5.22
C CYS A 176 59.21 2.05 -4.34
N ASN A 177 58.53 1.08 -3.73
CA ASN A 177 59.16 0.15 -2.77
C ASN A 177 59.52 -1.22 -3.35
N PHE A 178 58.97 -1.59 -4.52
CA PHE A 178 59.26 -2.89 -5.12
C PHE A 178 59.71 -2.78 -6.57
N ILE A 179 58.97 -2.08 -7.43
CA ILE A 179 59.30 -1.99 -8.87
C ILE A 179 60.59 -1.19 -9.09
N ASP A 180 60.63 0.07 -8.65
CA ASP A 180 61.76 0.97 -8.86
C ASP A 180 63.05 0.48 -8.16
N THR A 181 62.89 -0.31 -7.09
CA THR A 181 64.00 -0.89 -6.33
C THR A 181 64.37 -2.32 -6.73
N LEU A 182 63.63 -2.92 -7.68
CA LEU A 182 63.79 -4.32 -8.12
C LEU A 182 63.76 -5.35 -6.96
N ASN A 183 62.86 -5.15 -6.00
CA ASN A 183 62.72 -6.01 -4.83
C ASN A 183 61.53 -6.96 -4.96
N GLN A 184 61.65 -8.16 -4.39
CA GLN A 184 60.48 -9.01 -4.13
C GLN A 184 59.55 -8.30 -3.12
N GLY A 185 58.25 -8.41 -3.35
CA GLY A 185 57.26 -7.69 -2.57
C GLY A 185 56.02 -8.52 -2.26
N PHE A 186 55.40 -8.20 -1.13
CA PHE A 186 54.13 -8.77 -0.72
C PHE A 186 53.24 -7.65 -0.19
N VAL A 187 52.19 -7.32 -0.96
CA VAL A 187 51.18 -6.32 -0.60
C VAL A 187 49.90 -7.05 -0.29
N LYS A 188 49.39 -6.83 0.92
CA LYS A 188 48.17 -7.47 1.39
C LYS A 188 47.03 -6.47 1.44
N ILE A 189 45.93 -6.77 0.74
CA ILE A 189 44.75 -5.92 0.74
C ILE A 189 43.61 -6.71 1.38
N PHE A 190 43.37 -6.41 2.65
CA PHE A 190 42.17 -6.83 3.33
C PHE A 190 40.99 -6.04 2.80
N HIS A 191 39.85 -6.69 2.54
CA HIS A 191 38.67 -5.97 2.09
C HIS A 191 37.38 -6.48 2.71
N ALA A 192 36.47 -5.55 2.99
CA ALA A 192 35.14 -5.88 3.46
C ALA A 192 34.31 -6.56 2.34
N PRO A 193 33.41 -7.52 2.66
CA PRO A 193 32.49 -8.06 1.67
C PRO A 193 31.67 -6.95 1.00
N GLY A 194 31.59 -6.99 -0.35
CA GLY A 194 30.92 -5.97 -1.16
C GLY A 194 31.70 -4.68 -1.41
N ALA A 195 32.96 -4.58 -0.95
CA ALA A 195 33.79 -3.38 -1.14
C ALA A 195 34.43 -3.25 -2.54
N GLY A 196 34.36 -4.29 -3.38
CA GLY A 196 35.02 -4.29 -4.69
C GLY A 196 36.51 -4.62 -4.64
N GLY A 197 36.92 -5.59 -3.80
CA GLY A 197 38.32 -6.05 -3.66
C GLY A 197 38.95 -6.47 -4.98
N THR A 198 38.31 -7.37 -5.73
CA THR A 198 38.73 -7.78 -7.07
C THR A 198 38.89 -6.58 -7.99
N THR A 199 37.92 -5.66 -7.98
CA THR A 199 37.92 -4.47 -8.84
C THR A 199 39.08 -3.53 -8.54
N ILE A 200 39.42 -3.28 -7.26
CA ILE A 200 40.59 -2.46 -6.93
C ILE A 200 41.89 -3.19 -7.32
N GLY A 201 41.97 -4.51 -7.11
CA GLY A 201 43.13 -5.32 -7.51
C GLY A 201 43.38 -5.24 -9.02
N GLN A 202 42.31 -5.39 -9.82
CA GLN A 202 42.38 -5.22 -11.27
C GLN A 202 42.83 -3.81 -11.66
N ASN A 203 42.31 -2.77 -11.00
CA ASN A 203 42.72 -1.40 -11.29
C ASN A 203 44.18 -1.12 -10.90
N ILE A 204 44.69 -1.73 -9.83
CA ILE A 204 46.12 -1.64 -9.49
C ILE A 204 46.96 -2.23 -10.62
N LEU A 205 46.65 -3.44 -11.09
CA LEU A 205 47.36 -4.05 -12.21
C LEU A 205 47.28 -3.17 -13.47
N TRP A 206 46.09 -2.65 -13.80
CA TRP A 206 45.92 -1.77 -14.95
C TRP A 206 46.75 -0.48 -14.85
N ASN A 207 46.93 0.09 -13.65
CA ASN A 207 47.78 1.30 -13.50
C ASN A 207 49.28 0.97 -13.61
N LEU A 208 49.68 -0.29 -13.45
CA LEU A 208 51.07 -0.74 -13.45
C LEU A 208 51.48 -1.45 -14.74
N HIS A 209 50.54 -1.93 -15.56
CA HIS A 209 50.82 -2.81 -16.69
C HIS A 209 51.67 -2.18 -17.81
N GLU A 210 51.67 -0.85 -17.92
CA GLU A 210 52.54 -0.11 -18.85
C GLU A 210 53.98 0.02 -18.32
N ILE A 211 54.17 -0.16 -17.01
CA ILE A 211 55.45 0.03 -16.31
C ILE A 211 56.14 -1.32 -16.09
N THR A 212 55.38 -2.35 -15.74
CA THR A 212 55.92 -3.67 -15.40
C THR A 212 54.94 -4.79 -15.77
N PRO A 213 55.38 -6.02 -16.08
CA PRO A 213 54.47 -7.09 -16.47
C PRO A 213 53.50 -7.44 -15.34
N CYS A 214 52.20 -7.46 -15.66
CA CYS A 214 51.13 -7.65 -14.69
C CYS A 214 50.31 -8.91 -15.01
N VAL A 215 50.00 -9.69 -13.97
CA VAL A 215 49.35 -10.99 -14.09
C VAL A 215 48.25 -11.13 -13.03
N GLN A 216 47.08 -11.61 -13.43
CA GLN A 216 46.03 -12.06 -12.50
C GLN A 216 45.93 -13.59 -12.54
N ILE A 217 46.09 -14.24 -11.38
CA ILE A 217 45.87 -15.69 -11.28
C ILE A 217 44.36 -15.98 -11.36
N ARG A 218 44.01 -16.96 -12.19
CA ARG A 218 42.62 -17.38 -12.38
C ARG A 218 42.11 -18.13 -11.15
N THR A 219 41.02 -17.64 -10.56
CA THR A 219 40.39 -18.26 -9.39
C THR A 219 39.73 -19.60 -9.71
N ASP A 220 39.33 -19.81 -10.96
CA ASP A 220 38.70 -21.03 -11.48
C ASP A 220 39.72 -22.03 -12.06
N SER A 221 41.02 -21.71 -12.05
CA SER A 221 42.01 -22.57 -12.68
C SER A 221 42.27 -23.85 -11.88
N LEU A 222 42.20 -24.97 -12.60
CA LEU A 222 42.59 -26.31 -12.16
C LEU A 222 44.11 -26.54 -12.23
N ALA A 223 44.88 -25.57 -12.72
CA ALA A 223 46.33 -25.67 -12.82
C ALA A 223 46.95 -25.85 -11.42
N LYS A 224 47.94 -26.74 -11.36
CA LYS A 224 48.70 -27.00 -10.14
C LYS A 224 49.55 -25.77 -9.79
N PRO A 225 49.81 -25.51 -8.49
CA PRO A 225 50.70 -24.42 -8.03
C PRO A 225 52.02 -24.36 -8.79
N GLN A 226 52.62 -25.51 -9.08
CA GLN A 226 53.85 -25.65 -9.84
C GLN A 226 53.78 -25.09 -11.26
N GLN A 227 52.72 -25.43 -12.00
CA GLN A 227 52.54 -24.93 -13.36
C GLN A 227 52.38 -23.40 -13.38
N ILE A 228 51.71 -22.83 -12.38
CA ILE A 228 51.56 -21.38 -12.24
C ILE A 228 52.93 -20.71 -11.98
N ALA A 229 53.72 -21.27 -11.07
CA ALA A 229 55.06 -20.76 -10.76
C ALA A 229 56.02 -20.87 -11.96
N GLU A 230 55.99 -21.98 -12.70
CA GLU A 230 56.76 -22.16 -13.93
C GLU A 230 56.38 -21.11 -14.99
N ASN A 231 55.08 -20.89 -15.20
CA ASN A 231 54.58 -19.88 -16.13
C ASN A 231 55.03 -18.45 -15.76
N ILE A 232 54.99 -18.09 -14.48
CA ILE A 232 55.49 -16.78 -14.00
C ILE A 232 57.01 -16.68 -14.20
N SER A 233 57.75 -17.78 -14.00
CA SER A 233 59.20 -17.82 -14.21
C SER A 233 59.58 -17.65 -15.68
N VAL A 234 58.79 -18.24 -16.61
CA VAL A 234 58.95 -18.02 -18.05
C VAL A 234 58.70 -16.54 -18.38
N LEU A 235 57.63 -15.96 -17.86
CA LEU A 235 57.31 -14.55 -18.10
C LEU A 235 58.42 -13.60 -17.62
N TYR A 236 59.02 -13.89 -16.47
CA TYR A 236 60.17 -13.13 -15.95
C TYR A 236 61.41 -13.26 -16.84
N LYS A 237 61.70 -14.46 -17.35
CA LYS A 237 62.83 -14.67 -18.26
C LYS A 237 62.68 -13.90 -19.57
N GLU A 238 61.44 -13.73 -20.05
CA GLU A 238 61.16 -13.01 -21.29
C GLU A 238 61.18 -11.48 -21.14
N THR A 239 60.95 -10.96 -19.93
CA THR A 239 60.79 -9.52 -19.69
C THR A 239 61.91 -8.90 -18.86
N HIS A 240 62.65 -9.72 -18.13
CA HIS A 240 63.70 -9.33 -17.17
C HIS A 240 63.28 -8.25 -16.16
N SER A 241 61.97 -8.03 -15.99
CA SER A 241 61.36 -7.00 -15.15
C SER A 241 60.57 -7.62 -13.98
N PRO A 242 60.41 -6.93 -12.84
CA PRO A 242 59.57 -7.42 -11.74
C PRO A 242 58.15 -7.79 -12.18
N ILE A 243 57.67 -8.98 -11.82
CA ILE A 243 56.32 -9.43 -12.19
C ILE A 243 55.34 -9.10 -11.08
N VAL A 244 54.31 -8.30 -11.36
CA VAL A 244 53.25 -8.02 -10.39
C VAL A 244 52.13 -9.03 -10.57
N VAL A 245 51.81 -9.77 -9.49
CA VAL A 245 50.87 -10.89 -9.53
C VAL A 245 49.70 -10.66 -8.57
N LEU A 246 48.48 -10.55 -9.09
CA LEU A 246 47.25 -10.49 -8.32
C LEU A 246 46.72 -11.89 -8.01
N PHE A 247 46.55 -12.17 -6.72
CA PHE A 247 45.93 -13.39 -6.22
C PHE A 247 44.63 -13.04 -5.47
N ASP A 248 43.49 -13.30 -6.13
CA ASP A 248 42.14 -13.09 -5.59
C ASP A 248 41.55 -14.41 -5.04
N GLY A 249 42.15 -14.97 -3.99
CA GLY A 249 41.85 -16.34 -3.59
C GLY A 249 41.83 -16.56 -2.08
N SER A 250 40.78 -17.26 -1.63
CA SER A 250 40.66 -17.75 -0.25
C SER A 250 41.54 -18.98 0.03
N ASP A 251 42.15 -19.59 -1.00
CA ASP A 251 43.04 -20.74 -0.85
C ASP A 251 44.46 -20.27 -0.51
N LYS A 252 44.67 -20.05 0.79
CA LYS A 252 45.95 -19.63 1.35
C LYS A 252 47.06 -20.67 1.08
N ASN A 253 46.72 -21.96 1.06
CA ASN A 253 47.69 -23.04 0.82
C ASN A 253 48.22 -23.00 -0.62
N LYS A 254 47.34 -22.78 -1.61
CA LYS A 254 47.73 -22.60 -3.01
C LYS A 254 48.67 -21.40 -3.18
N PHE A 255 48.37 -20.29 -2.52
CA PHE A 255 49.22 -19.10 -2.52
C PHE A 255 50.61 -19.39 -1.94
N GLU A 256 50.69 -19.97 -0.74
CA GLU A 256 51.95 -20.28 -0.06
C GLU A 256 52.85 -21.21 -0.91
N GLN A 257 52.26 -22.19 -1.61
CA GLN A 257 53.01 -23.09 -2.50
C GLN A 257 53.58 -22.40 -3.73
N ILE A 258 52.81 -21.48 -4.35
CA ILE A 258 53.30 -20.69 -5.51
C ILE A 258 54.45 -19.78 -5.08
N GLN A 259 54.29 -19.10 -3.94
CA GLN A 259 55.29 -18.19 -3.40
C GLN A 259 56.63 -18.90 -3.13
N GLN A 260 56.59 -20.10 -2.54
CA GLN A 260 57.79 -20.90 -2.26
C GLN A 260 58.57 -21.31 -3.50
N GLN A 261 57.92 -21.41 -4.67
CA GLN A 261 58.58 -21.87 -5.90
C GLN A 261 59.19 -20.71 -6.71
N LEU A 262 58.86 -19.46 -6.36
CA LEU A 262 59.26 -18.26 -7.08
C LEU A 262 60.40 -17.48 -6.42
N HIS A 263 61.13 -18.07 -5.46
CA HIS A 263 62.24 -17.40 -4.78
C HIS A 263 63.36 -16.89 -5.70
N HIS A 264 63.50 -17.46 -6.91
CA HIS A 264 64.52 -17.11 -7.91
C HIS A 264 64.05 -16.04 -8.92
N VAL A 265 62.85 -15.49 -8.74
CA VAL A 265 62.20 -14.52 -9.63
C VAL A 265 61.85 -13.27 -8.82
N ILE A 266 61.97 -12.08 -9.40
CA ILE A 266 61.51 -10.85 -8.73
C ILE A 266 60.00 -10.74 -8.94
N VAL A 267 59.22 -11.10 -7.91
CA VAL A 267 57.76 -11.09 -7.94
C VAL A 267 57.22 -10.16 -6.85
N VAL A 268 56.21 -9.38 -7.20
CA VAL A 268 55.43 -8.57 -6.28
C VAL A 268 54.01 -9.13 -6.22
N PHE A 269 53.67 -9.80 -5.12
CA PHE A 269 52.35 -10.37 -4.92
C PHE A 269 51.38 -9.34 -4.34
N ILE A 270 50.20 -9.23 -4.95
CA ILE A 270 49.03 -8.54 -4.40
C ILE A 270 48.05 -9.63 -3.94
N TYR A 271 47.93 -9.80 -2.62
CA TYR A 271 47.03 -10.78 -2.04
C TYR A 271 45.74 -10.12 -1.54
N LEU A 272 44.61 -10.49 -2.13
CA LEU A 272 43.30 -10.01 -1.70
C LEU A 272 42.72 -10.97 -0.66
N GLU A 273 42.47 -10.47 0.54
CA GLU A 273 41.84 -11.24 1.61
C GLU A 273 40.51 -10.61 2.02
N ARG A 274 39.42 -11.37 1.91
CA ARG A 274 38.11 -10.93 2.38
C ARG A 274 38.00 -11.13 3.88
N VAL A 275 37.65 -10.07 4.60
CA VAL A 275 37.50 -10.10 6.06
C VAL A 275 36.27 -9.31 6.51
N SER A 276 35.55 -9.87 7.48
CA SER A 276 34.31 -9.30 8.02
C SER A 276 34.54 -8.43 9.27
N GLU A 277 35.77 -8.41 9.80
CA GLU A 277 36.12 -7.68 11.03
C GLU A 277 36.93 -6.43 10.71
N THR A 278 36.59 -5.32 11.37
CA THR A 278 37.14 -3.99 11.07
C THR A 278 38.35 -3.61 11.93
N LYS A 279 38.70 -4.42 12.94
CA LYS A 279 39.86 -4.19 13.81
C LYS A 279 41.02 -5.08 13.38
N ILE A 280 41.74 -4.60 12.37
CA ILE A 280 42.95 -5.25 11.86
C ILE A 280 44.10 -4.30 12.19
N ASN A 281 45.10 -4.79 12.91
CA ASN A 281 46.37 -4.10 13.01
C ASN A 281 47.08 -4.33 11.68
N LEU A 282 47.26 -3.27 10.91
CA LEU A 282 47.89 -3.34 9.60
C LEU A 282 49.38 -3.14 9.75
N ASP A 283 50.16 -4.07 9.21
CA ASP A 283 51.60 -3.92 9.08
C ASP A 283 51.97 -3.06 7.84
N LYS A 284 53.27 -2.82 7.64
CA LYS A 284 53.76 -2.13 6.44
C LYS A 284 53.35 -2.93 5.20
N HIS A 285 52.88 -2.24 4.15
CA HIS A 285 52.36 -2.84 2.91
C HIS A 285 51.05 -3.62 3.07
N GLU A 286 50.35 -3.46 4.21
CA GLU A 286 48.99 -3.95 4.40
C GLU A 286 47.95 -2.83 4.38
N TYR A 287 46.84 -3.07 3.69
CA TYR A 287 45.78 -2.09 3.48
C TYR A 287 44.41 -2.68 3.78
N PHE A 288 43.48 -1.87 4.28
CA PHE A 288 42.09 -2.27 4.51
C PHE A 288 41.09 -1.46 3.66
N LEU A 289 40.49 -2.12 2.68
CA LEU A 289 39.43 -1.56 1.85
C LEU A 289 38.08 -1.67 2.55
N LYS A 290 37.58 -0.54 3.06
CA LYS A 290 36.27 -0.43 3.70
C LYS A 290 35.13 -0.65 2.71
N GLY A 291 34.05 -1.30 3.19
CA GLY A 291 32.80 -1.43 2.44
C GLY A 291 31.99 -0.14 2.38
N THR A 292 32.16 0.74 3.38
CA THR A 292 31.56 2.07 3.44
C THR A 292 32.33 3.07 2.59
N LEU A 293 31.62 4.01 1.99
CA LEU A 293 32.22 5.04 1.14
C LEU A 293 32.67 6.27 1.95
N SER A 294 33.80 6.86 1.55
CA SER A 294 34.17 8.21 1.99
C SER A 294 33.30 9.28 1.29
N LYS A 295 33.36 10.53 1.77
CA LYS A 295 32.69 11.66 1.09
C LYS A 295 33.19 11.85 -0.35
N GLY A 296 34.49 11.66 -0.57
CA GLY A 296 35.10 11.76 -1.90
C GLY A 296 34.64 10.63 -2.82
N GLU A 297 34.62 9.40 -2.30
CA GLU A 297 34.15 8.23 -3.05
C GLU A 297 32.67 8.35 -3.43
N ALA A 298 31.80 8.73 -2.49
CA ALA A 298 30.37 8.88 -2.73
C ALA A 298 30.07 9.92 -3.83
N ARG A 299 30.78 11.06 -3.84
CA ARG A 299 30.66 12.09 -4.89
C ARG A 299 31.03 11.57 -6.28
N ARG A 300 32.07 10.73 -6.37
CA ARG A 300 32.49 10.13 -7.65
C ARG A 300 31.55 9.00 -8.08
N MET A 301 31.02 8.23 -7.13
CA MET A 301 30.14 7.08 -7.41
C MET A 301 28.72 7.48 -7.79
N GLY A 302 28.14 8.50 -7.16
CA GLY A 302 26.76 8.95 -7.41
C GLY A 302 26.43 9.10 -8.90
N PRO A 303 27.19 9.91 -9.66
CA PRO A 303 26.94 10.10 -11.10
C PRO A 303 27.04 8.81 -11.92
N LYS A 304 27.92 7.87 -11.55
CA LYS A 304 28.08 6.58 -12.26
C LYS A 304 26.84 5.71 -12.08
N PHE A 305 26.38 5.53 -10.85
CA PHE A 305 25.14 4.80 -10.56
C PHE A 305 23.91 5.53 -11.14
N ILE A 306 23.87 6.86 -11.16
CA ILE A 306 22.76 7.61 -11.76
C ILE A 306 22.62 7.34 -13.28
N ARG A 307 23.73 7.12 -14.00
CA ARG A 307 23.69 6.76 -15.43
C ARG A 307 22.95 5.43 -15.66
N CYS A 308 23.17 4.44 -14.81
CA CYS A 308 22.50 3.14 -14.91
C CYS A 308 21.02 3.17 -14.47
N CYS A 309 20.49 4.31 -13.99
CA CYS A 309 19.09 4.45 -13.58
C CYS A 309 18.11 4.72 -14.75
N HIS A 310 18.61 4.92 -15.98
CA HIS A 310 17.81 5.35 -17.15
C HIS A 310 16.88 6.54 -16.81
N ASP A 311 15.63 6.58 -17.26
CA ASP A 311 14.68 7.67 -16.95
C ASP A 311 13.93 7.51 -15.61
N ASN A 312 14.36 6.59 -14.74
CA ASN A 312 13.69 6.36 -13.47
C ASN A 312 14.06 7.42 -12.42
N VAL A 313 13.26 8.48 -12.35
CA VAL A 313 13.44 9.60 -11.40
C VAL A 313 13.50 9.14 -9.94
N LYS A 314 12.72 8.12 -9.55
CA LYS A 314 12.71 7.60 -8.17
C LYS A 314 14.04 6.96 -7.78
N LYS A 315 14.66 6.18 -8.69
CA LYS A 315 15.97 5.57 -8.45
C LYS A 315 17.07 6.63 -8.35
N LYS A 316 17.04 7.63 -9.24
CA LYS A 316 17.97 8.78 -9.20
C LYS A 316 17.92 9.51 -7.86
N ASP A 317 16.71 9.83 -7.37
CA ASP A 317 16.50 10.45 -6.06
C ASP A 317 17.01 9.57 -4.90
N GLN A 318 16.82 8.25 -4.97
CA GLN A 318 17.34 7.32 -3.96
C GLN A 318 18.87 7.26 -3.94
N ILE A 319 19.54 7.24 -5.10
CA ILE A 319 21.01 7.32 -5.16
C ILE A 319 21.50 8.64 -4.59
N GLN A 320 20.85 9.76 -4.95
CA GLN A 320 21.24 11.08 -4.42
C GLN A 320 21.11 11.12 -2.89
N LYS A 321 20.05 10.52 -2.32
CA LYS A 321 19.90 10.41 -0.85
C LYS A 321 21.02 9.62 -0.19
N LEU A 322 21.54 8.57 -0.82
CA LEU A 322 22.71 7.84 -0.30
C LEU A 322 23.95 8.73 -0.30
N VAL A 323 24.19 9.47 -1.39
CA VAL A 323 25.31 10.42 -1.49
C VAL A 323 25.21 11.49 -0.41
N ASP A 324 24.06 12.16 -0.31
CA ASP A 324 23.80 13.21 0.70
C ASP A 324 23.96 12.66 2.13
N GLY A 325 23.55 11.41 2.35
CA GLY A 325 23.74 10.70 3.62
C GLY A 325 25.20 10.59 4.00
N VAL A 326 26.06 10.13 3.09
CA VAL A 326 27.51 10.03 3.32
C VAL A 326 28.13 11.40 3.59
N GLU A 327 27.71 12.43 2.85
CA GLU A 327 28.21 13.80 3.07
C GLU A 327 27.88 14.33 4.48
N LYS A 328 26.70 13.96 5.00
CA LYS A 328 26.23 14.27 6.36
C LYS A 328 26.83 13.35 7.44
N GLY A 329 27.69 12.40 7.08
CA GLY A 329 28.38 11.51 8.01
C GLY A 329 27.64 10.19 8.30
N VAL A 330 26.62 9.84 7.53
CA VAL A 330 25.98 8.52 7.59
C VAL A 330 26.83 7.51 6.84
N ASN A 331 27.12 6.37 7.46
CA ASN A 331 27.85 5.30 6.79
C ASN A 331 26.92 4.58 5.80
N HIS A 332 27.22 4.67 4.50
CA HIS A 332 26.58 3.88 3.46
C HIS A 332 27.59 2.96 2.78
N HIS A 333 27.17 1.73 2.52
CA HIS A 333 27.97 0.70 1.86
C HIS A 333 27.82 0.78 0.35
N LEU A 334 28.88 0.44 -0.39
CA LEU A 334 28.86 0.37 -1.86
C LEU A 334 27.72 -0.50 -2.39
N VAL A 335 27.43 -1.63 -1.72
CA VAL A 335 26.37 -2.56 -2.12
C VAL A 335 24.98 -1.91 -2.16
N GLU A 336 24.73 -0.88 -1.33
CA GLU A 336 23.44 -0.18 -1.30
C GLU A 336 23.17 0.56 -2.62
N PHE A 337 24.21 1.09 -3.26
CA PHE A 337 24.09 1.76 -4.55
C PHE A 337 23.66 0.78 -5.64
N GLY A 338 24.29 -0.40 -5.71
CA GLY A 338 23.89 -1.46 -6.66
C GLY A 338 22.47 -1.98 -6.41
N LEU A 339 22.06 -2.09 -5.13
CA LEU A 339 20.72 -2.55 -4.76
C LEU A 339 19.62 -1.59 -5.19
N VAL A 340 19.83 -0.28 -5.08
CA VAL A 340 18.85 0.73 -5.54
C VAL A 340 18.58 0.60 -7.04
N ILE A 341 19.61 0.31 -7.84
CA ILE A 341 19.48 0.21 -9.30
C ILE A 341 18.85 -1.11 -9.72
N HIS A 342 19.45 -2.22 -9.29
CA HIS A 342 19.15 -3.53 -9.85
C HIS A 342 18.17 -4.34 -9.01
N LEU A 343 17.94 -3.94 -7.75
CA LEU A 343 17.04 -4.63 -6.82
C LEU A 343 17.28 -6.15 -6.85
N GLN A 344 16.32 -6.90 -7.39
CA GLN A 344 16.34 -8.36 -7.45
C GLN A 344 17.38 -8.92 -8.43
N GLU A 345 17.78 -8.13 -9.44
CA GLU A 345 18.77 -8.53 -10.44
C GLU A 345 20.22 -8.41 -9.91
N PHE A 346 20.40 -7.91 -8.68
CA PHE A 346 21.72 -7.79 -8.07
C PHE A 346 22.22 -9.15 -7.55
N LYS A 347 23.28 -9.69 -8.16
CA LYS A 347 23.78 -11.06 -7.95
C LYS A 347 24.60 -11.24 -6.66
N GLY A 348 24.95 -10.16 -5.96
CA GLY A 348 25.89 -10.17 -4.83
C GLY A 348 25.28 -10.35 -3.43
N VAL A 349 23.95 -10.27 -3.26
CA VAL A 349 23.34 -10.19 -1.91
C VAL A 349 23.58 -11.44 -1.07
N ALA A 350 23.39 -12.63 -1.64
CA ALA A 350 23.51 -13.89 -0.91
C ALA A 350 24.92 -14.07 -0.33
N LYS A 351 25.95 -13.85 -1.17
CA LYS A 351 27.36 -13.92 -0.74
C LYS A 351 27.67 -12.81 0.27
N TYR A 352 27.22 -11.58 0.03
CA TYR A 352 27.41 -10.46 0.97
C TYR A 352 26.85 -10.81 2.37
N VAL A 353 25.61 -11.32 2.44
CA VAL A 353 24.99 -11.70 3.72
C VAL A 353 25.73 -12.86 4.38
N ALA A 354 26.08 -13.91 3.65
CA ALA A 354 26.72 -15.10 4.21
C ALA A 354 28.05 -14.78 4.91
N GLU A 355 28.84 -13.88 4.34
CA GLU A 355 30.18 -13.51 4.85
C GLU A 355 30.14 -12.75 6.18
N TYR A 356 29.11 -11.95 6.42
CA TYR A 356 28.94 -11.24 7.70
C TYR A 356 28.10 -12.05 8.69
N LEU A 357 27.10 -12.80 8.21
CA LEU A 357 26.17 -13.55 9.05
C LEU A 357 26.82 -14.83 9.63
N LYS A 358 27.74 -15.45 8.87
CA LYS A 358 28.52 -16.65 9.23
C LYS A 358 27.66 -17.71 9.93
N VAL A 359 26.61 -18.18 9.25
CA VAL A 359 25.73 -19.22 9.79
C VAL A 359 26.52 -20.52 9.88
N ASP A 360 26.76 -21.01 11.10
CA ASP A 360 27.32 -22.33 11.30
C ASP A 360 26.26 -23.39 10.96
N ILE A 361 26.50 -24.11 9.87
CA ILE A 361 25.62 -25.17 9.37
C ILE A 361 25.59 -26.36 10.34
N LYS A 362 26.63 -26.54 11.16
CA LYS A 362 26.74 -27.65 12.13
C LYS A 362 26.02 -27.35 13.45
N SER A 363 25.85 -26.08 13.80
CA SER A 363 25.16 -25.67 15.02
C SER A 363 23.64 -25.76 14.86
N LYS A 364 22.98 -26.43 15.82
CA LYS A 364 21.51 -26.47 15.90
C LYS A 364 20.91 -25.15 16.37
N GLU A 365 21.66 -24.32 17.09
CA GLU A 365 21.17 -23.07 17.67
C GLU A 365 21.71 -21.82 16.97
N LEU A 366 20.90 -20.76 16.92
CA LEU A 366 21.33 -19.44 16.48
C LEU A 366 22.11 -18.75 17.60
N ASN A 367 23.21 -18.10 17.27
CA ASN A 367 23.85 -17.21 18.23
C ASN A 367 22.99 -15.94 18.46
N LYS A 368 23.30 -15.20 19.53
CA LYS A 368 22.54 -13.99 19.92
C LYS A 368 22.47 -12.95 18.79
N ASN A 369 23.55 -12.76 18.03
CA ASN A 369 23.59 -11.77 16.95
C ASN A 369 22.72 -12.19 15.76
N GLN A 370 22.76 -13.46 15.38
CA GLN A 370 21.92 -14.03 14.33
C GLN A 370 20.44 -13.93 14.70
N ARG A 371 20.07 -14.21 15.96
CA ARG A 371 18.67 -14.06 16.41
C ARG A 371 18.19 -12.61 16.32
N VAL A 372 19.00 -11.64 16.76
CA VAL A 372 18.70 -10.20 16.60
C VAL A 372 18.47 -9.83 15.13
N LEU A 373 19.38 -10.25 14.25
CA LEU A 373 19.27 -9.98 12.81
C LEU A 373 18.05 -10.65 12.19
N GLY A 374 17.69 -11.86 12.63
CA GLY A 374 16.50 -12.58 12.18
C GLY A 374 15.20 -11.86 12.58
N TYR A 375 15.11 -11.33 13.81
CA TYR A 375 13.94 -10.56 14.25
C TYR A 375 13.81 -9.22 13.51
N LEU A 376 14.92 -8.48 13.37
CA LEU A 376 14.92 -7.24 12.58
C LEU A 376 14.54 -7.51 11.12
N SER A 377 15.02 -8.63 10.56
CA SER A 377 14.69 -9.04 9.20
C SER A 377 13.23 -9.43 9.04
N LEU A 378 12.65 -10.15 10.00
CA LEU A 378 11.23 -10.51 10.01
C LEU A 378 10.35 -9.25 9.95
N VAL A 379 10.60 -8.29 10.84
CA VAL A 379 9.84 -7.03 10.92
C VAL A 379 10.06 -6.17 9.68
N LYS A 380 11.29 -6.08 9.17
CA LYS A 380 11.57 -5.28 7.97
C LYS A 380 10.99 -5.90 6.70
N PHE A 381 11.05 -7.22 6.56
CA PHE A 381 10.59 -7.92 5.36
C PHE A 381 9.06 -8.01 5.29
N TYR A 382 8.38 -8.31 6.40
CA TYR A 382 6.93 -8.50 6.42
C TYR A 382 6.13 -7.27 6.85
N GLY A 383 6.65 -6.45 7.76
CA GLY A 383 5.95 -5.27 8.29
C GLY A 383 6.49 -3.94 7.79
N GLN A 384 7.54 -3.94 6.96
CA GLN A 384 8.30 -2.74 6.55
C GLN A 384 8.76 -1.86 7.74
N GLY A 385 8.80 -2.44 8.94
CA GLY A 385 8.89 -1.70 10.19
C GLY A 385 10.29 -1.44 10.70
N THR A 386 10.35 -0.83 11.88
CA THR A 386 11.57 -0.56 12.65
C THR A 386 11.35 -1.05 14.08
N MET A 387 12.44 -1.35 14.80
CA MET A 387 12.35 -1.84 16.19
C MET A 387 13.18 -0.96 17.14
N PRO A 388 12.67 -0.64 18.35
CA PRO A 388 13.46 0.04 19.37
C PRO A 388 14.71 -0.75 19.76
N CYS A 389 15.87 -0.07 19.86
CA CYS A 389 17.14 -0.69 20.24
C CYS A 389 17.06 -1.36 21.61
N GLN A 390 16.28 -0.77 22.54
CA GLN A 390 16.07 -1.29 23.89
C GLN A 390 15.56 -2.74 23.92
N MET A 391 14.83 -3.19 22.89
CA MET A 391 14.28 -4.55 22.83
C MET A 391 15.35 -5.64 22.76
N PHE A 392 16.56 -5.30 22.33
CA PHE A 392 17.64 -6.26 22.11
C PHE A 392 18.66 -6.33 23.25
N GLY A 393 18.61 -5.41 24.22
CA GLY A 393 19.64 -5.29 25.26
C GLY A 393 19.88 -6.59 26.03
N THR A 394 18.83 -7.17 26.59
CA THR A 394 18.91 -8.44 27.32
C THR A 394 19.16 -9.63 26.40
N LEU A 395 18.74 -9.58 25.13
CA LEU A 395 19.00 -10.66 24.19
C LEU A 395 20.50 -10.76 23.90
N LEU A 396 21.17 -9.60 23.96
CA LEU A 396 22.62 -9.44 23.94
C LEU A 396 23.26 -9.54 25.34
N GLY A 397 22.53 -10.02 26.35
CA GLY A 397 23.06 -10.30 27.70
C GLY A 397 23.22 -9.10 28.64
N ARG A 398 22.59 -7.96 28.36
CA ARG A 398 22.53 -6.81 29.29
C ARG A 398 21.36 -6.94 30.28
N SER A 399 21.34 -6.19 31.38
CA SER A 399 20.18 -6.15 32.28
C SER A 399 19.00 -5.39 31.65
N ALA A 400 17.78 -5.59 32.16
CA ALA A 400 16.58 -4.91 31.64
C ALA A 400 16.65 -3.38 31.82
N ASP A 401 17.24 -2.92 32.92
CA ASP A 401 17.42 -1.49 33.25
C ASP A 401 18.54 -0.81 32.47
N TYR A 402 19.36 -1.60 31.76
CA TYR A 402 20.46 -1.06 30.98
C TYR A 402 19.93 -0.29 29.77
N LYS A 403 20.18 1.03 29.72
CA LYS A 403 19.87 1.86 28.55
C LYS A 403 20.66 1.35 27.34
N PHE A 404 19.97 0.74 26.38
CA PHE A 404 20.56 0.16 25.19
C PHE A 404 20.29 1.05 23.96
N THR A 405 21.37 1.59 23.41
CA THR A 405 21.38 2.52 22.27
C THR A 405 22.09 1.89 21.08
N TYR A 406 21.88 2.44 19.87
CA TYR A 406 22.40 1.83 18.64
C TYR A 406 23.92 1.65 18.63
N ASP A 407 24.68 2.56 19.24
CA ASP A 407 26.14 2.47 19.40
C ASP A 407 26.60 1.21 20.15
N LYS A 408 25.71 0.57 20.91
CA LYS A 408 26.01 -0.61 21.72
C LYS A 408 25.82 -1.93 20.96
N PHE A 409 25.30 -1.90 19.74
CA PHE A 409 25.24 -3.09 18.89
C PHE A 409 26.66 -3.58 18.51
N PRO A 410 26.88 -4.91 18.49
CA PRO A 410 28.07 -5.52 17.90
C PRO A 410 28.28 -5.09 16.45
N ALA A 411 29.54 -5.03 16.01
CA ALA A 411 29.90 -4.65 14.64
C ALA A 411 29.15 -5.51 13.60
N SER A 412 29.09 -6.82 13.80
CA SER A 412 28.39 -7.76 12.89
C SER A 412 26.90 -7.46 12.70
N ILE A 413 26.23 -6.80 13.65
CA ILE A 413 24.83 -6.38 13.51
C ILE A 413 24.75 -5.04 12.76
N LYS A 414 25.69 -4.13 13.01
CA LYS A 414 25.74 -2.80 12.39
C LYS A 414 25.97 -2.87 10.88
N GLU A 415 26.68 -3.88 10.38
CA GLU A 415 26.87 -4.11 8.93
C GLU A 415 25.55 -4.25 8.15
N PHE A 416 24.47 -4.71 8.80
CA PHE A 416 23.17 -4.90 8.16
C PHE A 416 22.12 -3.87 8.59
N THR A 417 22.43 -2.96 9.52
CA THR A 417 21.42 -2.15 10.19
C THR A 417 21.74 -0.68 10.15
N VAL A 418 20.68 0.13 10.11
CA VAL A 418 20.79 1.59 10.20
C VAL A 418 19.95 2.11 11.37
N PRO A 419 20.43 3.13 12.10
CA PRO A 419 19.64 3.79 13.12
C PRO A 419 18.49 4.58 12.47
N VAL A 420 17.39 4.70 13.19
CA VAL A 420 16.21 5.45 12.76
C VAL A 420 15.82 6.43 13.86
N GLU A 421 15.90 7.71 13.51
CA GLU A 421 15.49 8.82 14.35
C GLU A 421 14.54 9.74 13.57
N SER A 422 13.39 10.04 14.15
CA SER A 422 12.38 10.97 13.64
C SER A 422 11.64 11.62 14.81
N GLY A 423 10.83 12.64 14.55
CA GLY A 423 10.07 13.36 15.60
C GLY A 423 9.21 12.45 16.50
N PHE A 424 8.80 11.27 16.02
CA PHE A 424 7.95 10.32 16.76
C PHE A 424 8.63 8.97 17.05
N VAL A 425 9.81 8.69 16.48
CA VAL A 425 10.55 7.44 16.65
C VAL A 425 11.97 7.76 17.04
N GLN A 426 12.39 7.39 18.25
CA GLN A 426 13.75 7.63 18.75
C GLN A 426 14.42 6.32 19.14
N ASN A 427 15.75 6.27 19.02
CA ASN A 427 16.56 5.11 19.41
C ASN A 427 16.06 3.79 18.80
N SER A 428 15.71 3.80 17.51
CA SER A 428 15.24 2.62 16.78
C SER A 428 16.26 2.17 15.74
N VAL A 429 16.11 0.92 15.30
CA VAL A 429 16.99 0.28 14.34
C VAL A 429 16.17 -0.52 13.34
N ARG A 430 16.66 -0.61 12.10
CA ARG A 430 16.09 -1.46 11.04
C ARG A 430 17.19 -2.05 10.18
N ILE A 431 16.87 -3.12 9.45
CA ILE A 431 17.73 -3.59 8.36
C ILE A 431 17.81 -2.51 7.27
N CYS A 432 19.00 -2.31 6.72
CA CYS A 432 19.31 -1.29 5.71
C CYS A 432 18.41 -1.42 4.46
N HIS A 433 18.17 -2.64 3.98
CA HIS A 433 17.39 -2.90 2.78
C HIS A 433 16.48 -4.15 2.89
N PHE A 434 15.32 -4.14 2.21
CA PHE A 434 14.35 -5.25 2.30
C PHE A 434 14.86 -6.56 1.68
N LEU A 435 15.67 -6.51 0.62
CA LEU A 435 16.29 -7.72 0.04
C LEU A 435 17.36 -8.31 0.95
N ILE A 436 18.09 -7.47 1.69
CA ILE A 436 19.03 -7.93 2.71
C ILE A 436 18.27 -8.59 3.85
N ALA A 437 17.15 -8.00 4.31
CA ALA A 437 16.27 -8.61 5.31
C ALA A 437 15.73 -9.97 4.84
N ARG A 438 15.24 -10.07 3.60
CA ARG A 438 14.79 -11.34 3.00
C ARG A 438 15.92 -12.37 3.03
N GLU A 439 17.11 -12.00 2.58
CA GLU A 439 18.26 -12.90 2.45
C GLU A 439 18.78 -13.38 3.82
N ILE A 440 18.89 -12.48 4.80
CA ILE A 440 19.22 -12.84 6.19
C ILE A 440 18.21 -13.87 6.71
N LEU A 441 16.91 -13.61 6.51
CA LEU A 441 15.86 -14.52 6.98
C LEU A 441 15.93 -15.87 6.26
N ASP A 442 16.17 -15.89 4.96
CA ASP A 442 16.31 -17.13 4.18
C ASP A 442 17.50 -17.96 4.68
N GLN A 443 18.69 -17.36 4.86
CA GLN A 443 19.88 -18.08 5.34
C GLN A 443 19.76 -18.54 6.81
N ILE A 444 19.14 -17.74 7.69
CA ILE A 444 18.87 -18.12 9.08
C ILE A 444 17.93 -19.33 9.15
N LEU A 445 16.88 -19.35 8.34
CA LEU A 445 15.85 -20.38 8.39
C LEU A 445 16.22 -21.63 7.58
N SER A 446 16.90 -21.49 6.45
CA SER A 446 17.30 -22.62 5.60
C SER A 446 18.62 -23.28 6.05
N ARG A 447 19.51 -22.54 6.73
CA ARG A 447 20.88 -22.96 7.07
C ARG A 447 21.75 -23.34 5.87
N VAL A 448 21.36 -22.90 4.67
CA VAL A 448 22.07 -23.17 3.43
C VAL A 448 22.21 -21.85 2.67
N LEU A 449 23.32 -21.69 1.95
CA LEU A 449 23.44 -20.60 1.00
C LEU A 449 22.47 -20.86 -0.17
N THR A 450 21.35 -20.17 -0.21
CA THR A 450 20.41 -20.27 -1.32
C THR A 450 20.74 -19.20 -2.36
N CYS A 451 20.74 -19.57 -3.64
CA CYS A 451 20.91 -18.63 -4.76
C CYS A 451 19.57 -18.03 -5.21
N ASN A 452 18.56 -18.02 -4.33
CA ASN A 452 17.19 -17.64 -4.68
C ASN A 452 17.10 -16.13 -5.00
N GLN A 453 16.89 -15.81 -6.27
CA GLN A 453 16.72 -14.41 -6.72
C GLN A 453 15.26 -13.92 -6.57
N GLY A 454 14.32 -14.79 -6.17
CA GLY A 454 12.89 -14.47 -6.09
C GLY A 454 12.48 -13.51 -4.95
N LEU A 455 11.32 -12.87 -5.08
CA LEU A 455 10.76 -11.92 -4.11
C LEU A 455 10.32 -12.53 -2.77
N ASN A 456 10.24 -13.86 -2.70
CA ASN A 456 9.75 -14.60 -1.53
C ASN A 456 10.86 -15.50 -0.98
N LEU A 457 10.71 -15.89 0.28
CA LEU A 457 11.60 -16.87 0.93
C LEU A 457 11.61 -18.20 0.17
N SER A 458 12.75 -18.89 0.20
CA SER A 458 12.90 -20.25 -0.31
C SER A 458 11.89 -21.22 0.36
N PRO A 459 11.51 -22.32 -0.31
CA PRO A 459 10.62 -23.32 0.29
C PRO A 459 11.15 -23.87 1.62
N LEU A 460 12.46 -24.10 1.72
CA LEU A 460 13.11 -24.57 2.96
C LEU A 460 12.98 -23.53 4.09
N ALA A 461 13.24 -22.26 3.80
CA ALA A 461 13.08 -21.20 4.79
C ALA A 461 11.63 -21.07 5.27
N LYS A 462 10.65 -21.20 4.37
CA LYS A 462 9.22 -21.18 4.72
C LYS A 462 8.84 -22.30 5.70
N ASN A 463 9.39 -23.51 5.52
CA ASN A 463 9.10 -24.64 6.42
C ASN A 463 9.57 -24.39 7.86
N HIS A 464 10.62 -23.59 8.06
CA HIS A 464 11.12 -23.24 9.40
C HIS A 464 10.62 -21.87 9.91
N LEU A 465 9.76 -21.18 9.15
CA LEU A 465 9.28 -19.85 9.50
C LEU A 465 8.37 -19.87 10.74
N GLN A 466 7.45 -20.84 10.84
CA GLN A 466 6.51 -20.94 11.95
C GLN A 466 7.19 -21.04 13.32
N PRO A 467 8.12 -21.99 13.59
CA PRO A 467 8.78 -22.07 14.89
C PRO A 467 9.58 -20.80 15.23
N PHE A 468 10.23 -20.18 14.24
CA PHE A 468 10.97 -18.93 14.46
C PHE A 468 10.07 -17.75 14.82
N VAL A 469 8.88 -17.67 14.21
CA VAL A 469 7.86 -16.66 14.54
C VAL A 469 7.30 -16.87 15.95
N LEU A 470 7.08 -18.12 16.37
CA LEU A 470 6.65 -18.44 17.74
C LEU A 470 7.71 -18.03 18.77
N GLU A 471 8.98 -18.29 18.48
CA GLU A 471 10.12 -17.83 19.30
C GLU A 471 10.12 -16.30 19.42
N PHE A 472 9.94 -15.59 18.30
CA PHE A 472 9.85 -14.13 18.29
C PHE A 472 8.71 -13.61 19.18
N ILE A 473 7.50 -14.18 19.09
CA ILE A 473 6.36 -13.78 19.92
C ILE A 473 6.67 -13.98 21.41
N LYS A 474 7.31 -15.11 21.76
CA LYS A 474 7.70 -15.42 23.15
C LYS A 474 8.72 -14.41 23.69
N ASP A 475 9.70 -14.03 22.89
CA ASP A 475 10.71 -13.04 23.26
C ASP A 475 10.09 -11.64 23.39
N LEU A 476 9.15 -11.27 22.52
CA LEU A 476 8.37 -10.02 22.65
C LEU A 476 7.55 -9.98 23.95
N LYS A 477 6.89 -11.10 24.31
CA LYS A 477 6.12 -11.20 25.55
C LYS A 477 7.01 -11.05 26.78
N THR A 478 8.09 -11.84 26.83
CA THR A 478 9.07 -11.79 27.92
C THR A 478 9.61 -10.37 28.12
N ARG A 479 9.79 -9.62 27.03
CA ARG A 479 10.17 -8.21 27.10
C ARG A 479 9.12 -7.33 27.73
N GLN A 480 7.89 -7.46 27.29
CA GLN A 480 6.81 -6.65 27.83
C GLN A 480 6.64 -6.89 29.33
N ASP A 481 6.75 -8.14 29.76
CA ASP A 481 6.64 -8.52 31.18
C ASP A 481 7.76 -7.89 32.01
N GLN A 482 8.99 -7.84 31.47
CA GLN A 482 10.14 -7.23 32.14
C GLN A 482 10.07 -5.70 32.24
N THR A 483 9.54 -5.02 31.22
CA THR A 483 9.46 -3.55 31.22
C THR A 483 8.22 -3.02 31.94
N GLY A 484 7.21 -3.87 32.17
CA GLY A 484 5.95 -3.50 32.84
C GLY A 484 5.10 -2.48 32.07
N GLN A 485 5.57 -1.98 30.92
CA GLN A 485 4.94 -0.91 30.16
C GLN A 485 4.32 -1.45 28.88
N LYS A 486 3.03 -1.13 28.67
CA LYS A 486 2.34 -1.31 27.40
C LYS A 486 2.92 -0.32 26.39
N SER A 487 3.84 -0.78 25.54
CA SER A 487 4.47 0.08 24.53
C SER A 487 3.60 0.17 23.27
N LYS A 488 3.17 1.39 22.91
CA LYS A 488 2.49 1.68 21.64
C LYS A 488 3.34 1.22 20.44
N THR A 489 4.65 1.41 20.50
CA THR A 489 5.58 0.98 19.45
C THR A 489 5.57 -0.54 19.27
N MET A 490 5.45 -1.31 20.36
CA MET A 490 5.34 -2.78 20.26
C MET A 490 4.02 -3.19 19.60
N LEU A 491 2.91 -2.53 19.96
CA LEU A 491 1.62 -2.75 19.31
C LEU A 491 1.70 -2.47 17.80
N ASP A 492 2.35 -1.37 17.41
CA ASP A 492 2.52 -1.01 16.00
C ASP A 492 3.33 -2.08 15.24
N ILE A 493 4.42 -2.58 15.82
CA ILE A 493 5.21 -3.68 15.23
C ILE A 493 4.36 -4.93 15.04
N ILE A 494 3.57 -5.30 16.06
CA ILE A 494 2.69 -6.47 16.00
C ILE A 494 1.63 -6.30 14.89
N ILE A 495 0.93 -5.17 14.87
CA ILE A 495 -0.12 -4.92 13.88
C ILE A 495 0.46 -4.90 12.46
N GLN A 496 1.56 -4.19 12.23
CA GLN A 496 2.17 -4.10 10.89
C GLN A 496 2.71 -5.44 10.40
N THR A 497 3.27 -6.27 11.28
CA THR A 497 3.89 -7.53 10.90
C THR A 497 2.88 -8.68 10.76
N PHE A 498 1.90 -8.77 11.67
CA PHE A 498 1.00 -9.93 11.76
C PHE A 498 -0.40 -9.68 11.19
N ILE A 499 -0.87 -8.44 11.19
CA ILE A 499 -2.28 -8.12 10.87
C ILE A 499 -2.43 -7.36 9.55
N TYR A 500 -1.56 -6.38 9.30
CA TYR A 500 -1.67 -5.51 8.14
C TYR A 500 -1.58 -6.31 6.83
N ARG A 501 -2.46 -5.96 5.89
CA ARG A 501 -2.52 -6.56 4.55
C ARG A 501 -2.00 -5.53 3.57
N GLU A 502 -0.79 -5.72 3.05
CA GLU A 502 -0.29 -4.89 1.95
C GLU A 502 -1.28 -5.00 0.77
N GLY A 503 -1.94 -3.89 0.44
CA GLY A 503 -2.66 -3.76 -0.81
C GLY A 503 -1.63 -3.51 -1.91
N GLY A 504 -1.39 -4.50 -2.77
CA GLY A 504 -0.61 -4.28 -3.99
C GLY A 504 -1.28 -3.18 -4.81
N ALA A 505 -0.56 -2.09 -5.05
CA ALA A 505 -1.06 -0.96 -5.85
C ALA A 505 -1.35 -1.33 -7.32
N ASP A 506 -0.97 -2.53 -7.76
CA ASP A 506 -1.15 -3.05 -9.14
C ASP A 506 -1.99 -4.33 -9.25
N ASP A 507 -2.70 -4.75 -8.19
CA ASP A 507 -3.48 -6.00 -8.24
C ASP A 507 -4.90 -5.80 -8.79
N THR A 508 -5.00 -5.66 -10.12
CA THR A 508 -6.30 -5.70 -10.81
C THR A 508 -6.82 -7.12 -11.07
N GLN A 509 -6.03 -8.19 -10.84
CA GLN A 509 -6.49 -9.57 -11.09
C GLN A 509 -6.03 -10.67 -10.10
N LEU A 510 -5.17 -10.39 -9.12
CA LEU A 510 -4.79 -11.38 -8.11
C LEU A 510 -5.79 -11.41 -6.94
N LYS A 511 -6.19 -12.62 -6.51
CA LYS A 511 -7.10 -12.84 -5.36
C LYS A 511 -6.63 -12.00 -4.17
N LYS A 512 -7.48 -11.09 -3.70
CA LYS A 512 -7.24 -10.26 -2.50
C LYS A 512 -6.77 -11.14 -1.34
N ARG A 513 -5.56 -10.89 -0.83
CA ARG A 513 -4.95 -11.66 0.28
C ARG A 513 -5.88 -11.71 1.49
N GLN A 514 -6.00 -12.89 2.11
CA GLN A 514 -6.90 -13.11 3.23
C GLN A 514 -6.25 -12.68 4.55
N PHE A 515 -4.94 -12.92 4.70
CA PHE A 515 -4.14 -12.62 5.89
C PHE A 515 -2.96 -11.71 5.55
N SER A 516 -2.17 -11.35 6.56
CA SER A 516 -0.90 -10.65 6.35
C SER A 516 0.06 -11.53 5.54
N ARG A 517 1.04 -10.90 4.89
CA ARG A 517 2.04 -11.60 4.07
C ARG A 517 2.82 -12.63 4.87
N LEU A 518 3.06 -12.38 6.16
CA LEU A 518 3.72 -13.31 7.08
C LEU A 518 2.92 -14.60 7.25
N ILE A 519 1.64 -14.48 7.63
CA ILE A 519 0.78 -15.64 7.89
C ILE A 519 0.57 -16.46 6.61
N GLU A 520 0.42 -15.81 5.45
CA GLU A 520 0.31 -16.53 4.18
C GLU A 520 1.61 -17.22 3.74
N SER A 521 2.77 -16.75 4.20
CA SER A 521 4.07 -17.36 3.88
C SER A 521 4.34 -18.64 4.66
N ILE A 522 3.63 -18.87 5.77
CA ILE A 522 3.73 -20.10 6.55
C ILE A 522 3.04 -21.23 5.76
N PRO A 523 3.77 -22.28 5.37
CA PRO A 523 3.19 -23.49 4.77
C PRO A 523 2.25 -24.11 5.79
N SER A 524 1.02 -24.36 5.35
CA SER A 524 -0.02 -24.89 6.21
C SER A 524 -1.11 -25.46 5.32
N GLU A 525 -1.42 -26.73 5.52
CA GLU A 525 -2.50 -27.44 4.82
C GLU A 525 -3.67 -27.64 5.77
N GLN A 526 -4.87 -27.89 5.24
CA GLN A 526 -6.05 -28.18 6.07
C GLN A 526 -5.71 -29.26 7.11
N PRO A 527 -5.90 -29.03 8.42
CA PRO A 527 -6.80 -28.03 9.04
C PRO A 527 -6.15 -26.68 9.44
N PHE A 528 -5.03 -26.32 8.82
CA PHE A 528 -4.28 -25.07 8.95
C PHE A 528 -3.68 -24.80 10.34
N THR A 529 -3.21 -25.86 11.01
CA THR A 529 -2.73 -25.82 12.40
C THR A 529 -1.57 -24.85 12.60
N GLU A 530 -0.63 -24.77 11.65
CA GLU A 530 0.59 -23.97 11.79
C GLU A 530 0.28 -22.47 11.84
N ARG A 531 -0.60 -21.99 10.94
CA ARG A 531 -1.04 -20.59 10.89
C ARG A 531 -1.87 -20.22 12.10
N LEU A 532 -2.82 -21.09 12.47
CA LEU A 532 -3.68 -20.87 13.63
C LEU A 532 -2.85 -20.81 14.91
N ARG A 533 -1.86 -21.70 15.07
CA ARG A 533 -0.99 -21.72 16.25
C ARG A 533 -0.24 -20.41 16.45
N VAL A 534 0.22 -19.77 15.38
CA VAL A 534 0.88 -18.45 15.45
C VAL A 534 -0.11 -17.38 15.93
N MET A 535 -1.33 -17.35 15.38
CA MET A 535 -2.33 -16.36 15.77
C MET A 535 -2.86 -16.57 17.20
N GLU A 536 -3.03 -17.82 17.63
CA GLU A 536 -3.37 -18.18 19.02
C GLU A 536 -2.28 -17.71 19.97
N THR A 537 -1.03 -18.10 19.71
CA THR A 537 0.11 -17.73 20.56
C THR A 537 0.25 -16.21 20.65
N LEU A 538 -0.03 -15.49 19.56
CA LEU A 538 -0.03 -14.03 19.54
C LEU A 538 -1.14 -13.43 20.43
N ALA A 539 -2.38 -13.91 20.32
CA ALA A 539 -3.50 -13.43 21.13
C ALA A 539 -3.33 -13.76 22.63
N GLU A 540 -2.89 -14.99 22.95
CA GLU A 540 -2.62 -15.45 24.32
C GLU A 540 -1.41 -14.73 24.96
N SER A 541 -0.43 -14.34 24.15
CA SER A 541 0.72 -13.58 24.63
C SER A 541 0.38 -12.14 24.97
N PHE A 542 -0.60 -11.56 24.26
CA PHE A 542 -1.00 -10.16 24.42
C PHE A 542 -2.53 -10.01 24.60
N PRO A 543 -3.10 -10.58 25.68
CA PRO A 543 -4.56 -10.70 25.83
C PRO A 543 -5.28 -9.35 26.00
N PHE A 544 -4.57 -8.30 26.39
CA PHE A 544 -5.09 -6.94 26.54
C PHE A 544 -5.33 -6.21 25.19
N ILE A 545 -4.94 -6.82 24.07
CA ILE A 545 -5.13 -6.27 22.72
C ILE A 545 -6.35 -6.95 22.07
N SER A 546 -7.53 -6.35 22.23
CA SER A 546 -8.81 -6.88 21.73
C SER A 546 -8.81 -7.18 20.22
N SER A 547 -8.08 -6.41 19.41
CA SER A 547 -8.01 -6.64 17.97
C SER A 547 -7.36 -7.98 17.60
N LEU A 548 -6.41 -8.48 18.40
CA LEU A 548 -5.76 -9.78 18.14
C LEU A 548 -6.75 -10.93 18.29
N TRP A 549 -7.59 -10.90 19.34
CA TRP A 549 -8.67 -11.88 19.53
C TRP A 549 -9.69 -11.85 18.39
N ALA A 550 -10.08 -10.66 17.92
CA ALA A 550 -10.99 -10.56 16.78
C ALA A 550 -10.36 -11.04 15.46
N HIS A 551 -9.06 -10.81 15.26
CA HIS A 551 -8.33 -11.36 14.11
C HIS A 551 -8.14 -12.88 14.20
N LEU A 552 -7.98 -13.43 15.40
CA LEU A 552 -7.99 -14.87 15.65
C LEU A 552 -9.36 -15.48 15.33
N GLY A 553 -10.45 -14.87 15.82
CA GLY A 553 -11.82 -15.26 15.49
C GLY A 553 -12.08 -15.22 13.97
N ARG A 554 -11.61 -14.17 13.29
CA ARG A 554 -11.67 -14.08 11.82
C ARG A 554 -10.89 -15.20 11.14
N ALA A 555 -9.72 -15.56 11.65
CA ALA A 555 -8.91 -16.64 11.08
C ALA A 555 -9.61 -18.00 11.23
N TYR A 556 -10.13 -18.29 12.42
CA TYR A 556 -10.93 -19.48 12.68
C TYR A 556 -12.18 -19.57 11.79
N SER A 557 -12.89 -18.45 11.61
CA SER A 557 -14.06 -18.37 10.70
C SER A 557 -13.73 -18.73 9.25
N LEU A 558 -12.52 -18.39 8.77
CA LEU A 558 -12.08 -18.65 7.40
C LEU A 558 -11.45 -20.03 7.22
N LEU A 559 -10.66 -20.49 8.19
CA LEU A 559 -9.82 -21.69 8.09
C LEU A 559 -10.49 -22.92 8.69
N CYS A 560 -11.29 -22.76 9.74
CA CYS A 560 -12.00 -23.84 10.44
C CYS A 560 -13.50 -23.54 10.56
N PRO A 561 -14.24 -23.44 9.43
CA PRO A 561 -15.62 -22.99 9.42
C PRO A 561 -16.57 -23.90 10.20
N THR A 562 -16.21 -25.14 10.53
CA THR A 562 -17.04 -26.05 11.34
C THR A 562 -16.99 -25.76 12.85
N GLN A 563 -15.95 -25.08 13.35
CA GLN A 563 -15.75 -24.81 14.77
C GLN A 563 -16.42 -23.51 15.22
N HIS A 564 -17.75 -23.41 15.03
CA HIS A 564 -18.50 -22.19 15.31
C HIS A 564 -18.42 -21.74 16.77
N GLU A 565 -18.60 -22.67 17.71
CA GLU A 565 -18.61 -22.36 19.15
C GLU A 565 -17.26 -21.81 19.61
N LYS A 566 -16.16 -22.49 19.26
CA LYS A 566 -14.81 -22.02 19.55
C LYS A 566 -14.54 -20.66 18.92
N THR A 567 -14.94 -20.46 17.66
CA THR A 567 -14.76 -19.17 16.95
C THR A 567 -15.49 -18.03 17.67
N GLU A 568 -16.70 -18.29 18.16
CA GLU A 568 -17.51 -17.31 18.87
C GLU A 568 -16.88 -16.89 20.20
N THR A 569 -16.25 -17.81 20.94
CA THR A 569 -15.54 -17.45 22.18
C THR A 569 -14.44 -16.41 21.96
N PHE A 570 -13.70 -16.47 20.85
CA PHE A 570 -12.66 -15.48 20.54
C PHE A 570 -13.22 -14.09 20.29
N PHE A 571 -14.38 -13.97 19.63
CA PHE A 571 -15.04 -12.69 19.47
C PHE A 571 -15.61 -12.16 20.79
N GLN A 572 -16.14 -13.04 21.64
CA GLN A 572 -16.60 -12.65 22.98
C GLN A 572 -15.45 -12.11 23.85
N GLU A 573 -14.27 -12.74 23.82
CA GLU A 573 -13.08 -12.23 24.51
C GLU A 573 -12.63 -10.86 23.96
N ALA A 574 -12.68 -10.68 22.63
CA ALA A 574 -12.39 -9.38 22.03
C ALA A 574 -13.35 -8.28 22.52
N ILE A 575 -14.66 -8.58 22.57
CA ILE A 575 -15.69 -7.64 23.03
C ILE A 575 -15.52 -7.31 24.51
N LYS A 576 -15.30 -8.31 25.38
CA LYS A 576 -15.01 -8.10 26.81
C LYS A 576 -13.82 -7.16 27.00
N GLY A 577 -12.75 -7.37 26.23
CA GLY A 577 -11.55 -6.53 26.28
C GLY A 577 -11.79 -5.09 25.83
N CYS A 578 -12.72 -4.84 24.91
CA CYS A 578 -13.13 -3.49 24.52
C CYS A 578 -13.94 -2.81 25.64
N GLN A 579 -14.94 -3.49 26.18
CA GLN A 579 -15.81 -2.96 27.24
C GLN A 579 -15.05 -2.63 28.54
N ALA A 580 -14.02 -3.41 28.87
CA ALA A 580 -13.19 -3.12 30.05
C ALA A 580 -12.41 -1.80 29.94
N LYS A 581 -12.08 -1.34 28.72
CA LYS A 581 -11.29 -0.10 28.49
C LYS A 581 -12.14 1.17 28.51
N GLU A 582 -13.43 1.08 28.20
CA GLU A 582 -14.37 2.23 28.23
C GLU A 582 -14.52 2.84 29.64
N SER A 583 -14.11 2.13 30.69
CA SER A 583 -14.12 2.64 32.08
C SER A 583 -13.02 3.67 32.38
N HIS A 584 -11.98 3.79 31.53
CA HIS A 584 -10.82 4.64 31.79
C HIS A 584 -10.17 5.13 30.47
N THR A 585 -10.65 6.23 29.87
CA THR A 585 -9.89 7.36 29.24
C THR A 585 -10.68 8.11 28.14
N ASP A 586 -10.70 9.45 28.21
CA ASP A 586 -11.27 10.39 27.22
C ASP A 586 -10.39 10.59 25.96
N SER A 587 -10.02 9.50 25.29
CA SER A 587 -9.13 9.52 24.11
C SER A 587 -9.94 9.28 22.82
N GLU A 588 -10.08 10.30 21.97
CA GLU A 588 -10.82 10.26 20.69
C GLU A 588 -10.32 9.20 19.67
N ASN A 589 -9.23 8.48 19.96
CA ASN A 589 -8.63 7.46 19.07
C ASN A 589 -8.91 6.01 19.49
N ASP A 590 -9.57 5.74 20.63
CA ASP A 590 -9.82 4.37 21.10
C ASP A 590 -11.09 3.73 20.52
N ASP A 591 -12.01 4.52 19.95
CA ASP A 591 -13.31 4.05 19.41
C ASP A 591 -13.20 3.21 18.12
N PHE A 592 -12.05 3.25 17.42
CA PHE A 592 -11.85 2.47 16.20
C PHE A 592 -11.83 0.96 16.45
N VAL A 593 -11.21 0.53 17.55
CA VAL A 593 -11.00 -0.90 17.83
C VAL A 593 -12.34 -1.62 18.05
N PRO A 594 -13.27 -1.13 18.90
CA PRO A 594 -14.61 -1.70 19.03
C PRO A 594 -15.35 -1.83 17.69
N SER A 595 -15.34 -0.80 16.85
CA SER A 595 -16.05 -0.83 15.56
C SER A 595 -15.56 -1.97 14.66
N PHE A 596 -14.25 -2.18 14.53
CA PHE A 596 -13.68 -3.28 13.75
C PHE A 596 -13.99 -4.66 14.35
N VAL A 597 -13.95 -4.80 15.68
CA VAL A 597 -14.29 -6.05 16.39
C VAL A 597 -15.73 -6.45 16.07
N TYR A 598 -16.68 -5.53 16.24
CA TYR A 598 -18.10 -5.77 15.96
C TYR A 598 -18.37 -6.05 14.47
N HIS A 599 -17.65 -5.38 13.56
CA HIS A 599 -17.74 -5.69 12.13
C HIS A 599 -17.29 -7.13 11.83
N MET A 600 -16.13 -7.55 12.34
CA MET A 600 -15.64 -8.91 12.13
C MET A 600 -16.58 -9.96 12.75
N TYR A 601 -17.19 -9.66 13.90
CA TYR A 601 -18.17 -10.53 14.54
C TYR A 601 -19.48 -10.65 13.72
N GLY A 602 -20.00 -9.55 13.18
CA GLY A 602 -21.14 -9.59 12.25
C GLY A 602 -20.83 -10.37 10.97
N MET A 603 -19.60 -10.24 10.45
CA MET A 603 -19.14 -11.00 9.28
C MET A 603 -19.05 -12.51 9.53
N PHE A 604 -18.70 -12.93 10.75
CA PHE A 604 -18.71 -14.34 11.16
C PHE A 604 -20.12 -14.95 11.03
N TYR A 605 -21.16 -14.30 11.58
CA TYR A 605 -22.53 -14.78 11.43
C TYR A 605 -23.04 -14.72 9.99
N LEU A 606 -22.66 -13.70 9.21
CA LEU A 606 -23.00 -13.64 7.78
C LEU A 606 -22.40 -14.83 7.01
N GLN A 607 -21.19 -15.29 7.36
CA GLN A 607 -20.61 -16.49 6.75
C GLN A 607 -21.39 -17.75 7.12
N ARG A 608 -21.82 -17.88 8.39
CA ARG A 608 -22.69 -18.99 8.84
C ARG A 608 -24.03 -19.01 8.10
N ILE A 609 -24.69 -17.86 7.97
CA ILE A 609 -25.94 -17.73 7.21
C ILE A 609 -25.74 -18.17 5.76
N LYS A 610 -24.65 -17.76 5.10
CA LYS A 610 -24.34 -18.19 3.74
C LYS A 610 -24.09 -19.70 3.64
N ALA A 611 -23.47 -20.31 4.64
CA ALA A 611 -23.28 -21.76 4.69
C ALA A 611 -24.63 -22.50 4.85
N GLU A 612 -25.52 -22.01 5.71
CA GLU A 612 -26.88 -22.57 5.86
C GLU A 612 -27.69 -22.41 4.56
N ILE A 613 -27.66 -21.23 3.91
CA ILE A 613 -28.28 -21.03 2.60
C ILE A 613 -27.75 -22.03 1.57
N ALA A 614 -26.43 -22.26 1.54
CA ALA A 614 -25.82 -23.22 0.61
C ALA A 614 -26.24 -24.68 0.89
N LYS A 615 -26.47 -25.05 2.16
CA LYS A 615 -27.04 -26.36 2.52
C LYS A 615 -28.49 -26.46 2.05
N CYS A 616 -29.31 -25.46 2.34
CA CYS A 616 -30.71 -25.42 1.93
C CYS A 616 -30.89 -25.54 0.41
N ARG A 617 -29.99 -24.95 -0.38
CA ARG A 617 -30.03 -25.03 -1.86
C ARG A 617 -29.60 -26.39 -2.43
N LYS A 618 -28.87 -27.20 -1.67
CA LYS A 618 -28.36 -28.51 -2.12
C LYS A 618 -29.24 -29.69 -1.71
N GLN A 619 -30.01 -29.52 -0.64
CA GLN A 619 -30.87 -30.55 -0.08
C GLN A 619 -32.30 -30.34 -0.54
N ASP A 620 -32.98 -31.42 -0.91
CA ASP A 620 -34.42 -31.41 -1.14
C ASP A 620 -35.13 -31.47 0.22
N ASN A 621 -35.34 -30.30 0.82
CA ASN A 621 -35.90 -30.16 2.16
C ASN A 621 -37.43 -30.18 2.09
N SER A 622 -38.07 -30.94 2.96
CA SER A 622 -39.51 -30.76 3.22
C SER A 622 -39.79 -29.32 3.71
N GLU A 623 -41.01 -28.83 3.49
CA GLU A 623 -41.42 -27.47 3.93
C GLU A 623 -41.09 -27.23 5.42
N MET A 624 -41.35 -28.23 6.27
CA MET A 624 -41.06 -28.15 7.71
C MET A 624 -39.55 -27.98 7.99
N GLN A 625 -38.70 -28.75 7.31
CA GLN A 625 -37.25 -28.64 7.44
C GLN A 625 -36.72 -27.30 6.91
N PHE A 626 -37.29 -26.81 5.80
CA PHE A 626 -36.95 -25.49 5.26
C PHE A 626 -37.31 -24.38 6.25
N GLN A 627 -38.52 -24.40 6.81
CA GLN A 627 -38.96 -23.42 7.80
C GLN A 627 -38.10 -23.44 9.08
N ASP A 628 -37.69 -24.62 9.55
CA ASP A 628 -36.77 -24.74 10.68
C ASP A 628 -35.37 -24.17 10.37
N ALA A 629 -34.86 -24.43 9.17
CA ALA A 629 -33.60 -23.83 8.72
C ALA A 629 -33.70 -22.30 8.64
N VAL A 630 -34.80 -21.76 8.13
CA VAL A 630 -35.07 -20.31 8.08
C VAL A 630 -35.18 -19.72 9.48
N ARG A 631 -35.86 -20.40 10.42
CA ARG A 631 -35.93 -19.98 11.83
C ARG A 631 -34.54 -19.87 12.45
N ASN A 632 -33.66 -20.85 12.22
CA ASN A 632 -32.27 -20.79 12.67
C ASN A 632 -31.50 -19.64 11.99
N MET A 633 -31.71 -19.40 10.69
CA MET A 633 -31.12 -18.26 9.99
C MET A 633 -31.57 -16.91 10.58
N PHE A 634 -32.82 -16.77 11.03
CA PHE A 634 -33.30 -15.55 11.69
C PHE A 634 -32.59 -15.28 13.02
N ILE A 635 -32.32 -16.33 13.82
CA ILE A 635 -31.55 -16.19 15.07
C ILE A 635 -30.13 -15.68 14.77
N LEU A 636 -29.47 -16.25 13.76
CA LEU A 636 -28.14 -15.81 13.32
C LEU A 636 -28.19 -14.38 12.76
N ALA A 637 -29.22 -14.05 11.98
CA ALA A 637 -29.41 -12.74 11.37
C ALA A 637 -29.60 -11.66 12.42
N ASN A 638 -30.42 -11.90 13.46
CA ASN A 638 -30.60 -10.95 14.56
C ASN A 638 -29.28 -10.64 15.27
N THR A 639 -28.46 -11.67 15.50
CA THR A 639 -27.14 -11.49 16.13
C THR A 639 -26.18 -10.72 15.21
N ALA A 640 -26.16 -11.04 13.91
CA ALA A 640 -25.35 -10.33 12.92
C ALA A 640 -25.76 -8.85 12.79
N CYS A 641 -27.06 -8.57 12.66
CA CYS A 641 -27.61 -7.23 12.56
C CYS A 641 -27.32 -6.41 13.82
N LYS A 642 -27.42 -7.03 15.02
CA LYS A 642 -27.03 -6.38 16.27
C LYS A 642 -25.54 -6.00 16.27
N ALA A 643 -24.65 -6.94 15.92
CA ALA A 643 -23.22 -6.67 15.82
C ALA A 643 -22.91 -5.55 14.81
N PHE A 644 -23.57 -5.54 13.64
CA PHE A 644 -23.42 -4.45 12.67
C PHE A 644 -24.00 -3.12 13.16
N SER A 645 -25.06 -3.15 13.96
CA SER A 645 -25.59 -1.97 14.63
C SER A 645 -24.61 -1.41 15.66
N ASP A 646 -24.02 -2.27 16.49
CA ASP A 646 -23.00 -1.87 17.46
C ASP A 646 -21.75 -1.33 16.76
N CYS A 647 -21.31 -1.96 15.66
CA CYS A 647 -20.24 -1.43 14.80
C CYS A 647 -20.48 0.02 14.36
N ARG A 648 -21.73 0.38 14.04
CA ARG A 648 -22.11 1.75 13.65
C ARG A 648 -22.17 2.72 14.84
N LYS A 649 -22.35 2.24 16.08
CA LYS A 649 -22.33 3.10 17.28
C LYS A 649 -20.93 3.62 17.58
N PHE A 650 -19.91 2.79 17.35
CA PHE A 650 -18.51 3.12 17.57
C PHE A 650 -17.79 3.63 16.30
N GLY A 651 -18.49 3.77 15.18
CA GLY A 651 -17.93 4.25 13.92
C GLY A 651 -17.80 5.79 13.88
N TYR A 652 -16.78 6.31 13.19
CA TYR A 652 -16.60 7.74 12.94
C TYR A 652 -16.83 8.07 11.47
N ALA A 653 -17.28 9.31 11.19
CA ALA A 653 -17.53 9.86 9.85
C ALA A 653 -16.52 9.38 8.79
N GLY A 654 -16.96 8.49 7.88
CA GLY A 654 -16.12 8.02 6.77
C GLY A 654 -16.54 6.68 6.15
N CYS A 655 -15.68 6.12 5.30
CA CYS A 655 -15.95 4.86 4.61
C CYS A 655 -16.13 3.67 5.56
N GLN A 656 -15.60 3.74 6.78
CA GLN A 656 -15.65 2.68 7.77
C GLN A 656 -17.06 2.48 8.35
N GLU A 657 -17.88 3.53 8.47
CA GLU A 657 -19.27 3.40 8.91
C GLU A 657 -20.14 2.62 7.90
N SER A 658 -19.73 2.60 6.62
CA SER A 658 -20.40 1.79 5.61
C SER A 658 -20.27 0.29 5.90
N PHE A 659 -19.27 -0.14 6.66
CA PHE A 659 -19.04 -1.56 6.95
C PHE A 659 -20.21 -2.18 7.72
N GLY A 660 -20.73 -1.47 8.72
CA GLY A 660 -21.90 -1.90 9.48
C GLY A 660 -23.17 -1.91 8.61
N CYS A 661 -23.40 -0.88 7.82
CA CYS A 661 -24.57 -0.84 6.93
C CYS A 661 -24.52 -1.93 5.85
N ILE A 662 -23.41 -2.06 5.12
CA ILE A 662 -23.22 -3.04 4.04
C ILE A 662 -23.29 -4.46 4.58
N GLY A 663 -22.72 -4.71 5.77
CA GLY A 663 -22.80 -5.99 6.45
C GLY A 663 -24.25 -6.44 6.68
N GLU A 664 -25.06 -5.56 7.28
CA GLU A 664 -26.48 -5.84 7.55
C GLU A 664 -27.31 -5.97 6.26
N ILE A 665 -27.08 -5.09 5.28
CA ILE A 665 -27.71 -5.19 3.95
C ILE A 665 -27.45 -6.57 3.33
N ASN A 666 -26.22 -7.08 3.45
CA ASN A 666 -25.88 -8.40 2.91
C ASN A 666 -26.61 -9.55 3.63
N VAL A 667 -26.76 -9.47 4.96
CA VAL A 667 -27.50 -10.48 5.73
C VAL A 667 -28.93 -10.56 5.22
N ARG A 668 -29.63 -9.42 5.16
CA ARG A 668 -31.03 -9.34 4.74
C ARG A 668 -31.22 -9.75 3.29
N LEU A 669 -30.41 -9.22 2.37
CA LEU A 669 -30.50 -9.56 0.93
C LEU A 669 -30.29 -11.06 0.67
N CYS A 670 -29.30 -11.70 1.30
CA CYS A 670 -29.04 -13.11 1.06
C CYS A 670 -30.20 -14.01 1.53
N ILE A 671 -30.84 -13.69 2.66
CA ILE A 671 -31.98 -14.44 3.16
C ILE A 671 -33.22 -14.22 2.27
N CYS A 672 -33.53 -12.96 1.93
CA CYS A 672 -34.66 -12.66 1.04
C CYS A 672 -34.49 -13.28 -0.36
N ASP A 673 -33.27 -13.36 -0.89
CA ASP A 673 -32.97 -14.05 -2.16
C ASP A 673 -33.22 -15.56 -2.07
N LEU A 674 -32.84 -16.21 -0.95
CA LEU A 674 -33.19 -17.61 -0.71
C LEU A 674 -34.71 -17.80 -0.66
N LEU A 675 -35.43 -16.97 0.09
CA LEU A 675 -36.88 -17.08 0.22
C LEU A 675 -37.59 -16.88 -1.12
N LYS A 676 -37.15 -15.90 -1.93
CA LYS A 676 -37.69 -15.67 -3.28
C LYS A 676 -37.42 -16.87 -4.19
N SER A 677 -36.23 -17.46 -4.10
CA SER A 677 -35.86 -18.63 -4.89
C SER A 677 -36.65 -19.88 -4.49
N HIS A 678 -36.96 -20.07 -3.21
CA HIS A 678 -37.68 -21.26 -2.72
C HIS A 678 -39.18 -21.17 -2.99
N TYR A 679 -39.82 -20.05 -2.64
CA TYR A 679 -41.28 -19.89 -2.81
C TYR A 679 -41.68 -19.35 -4.20
N HIS A 680 -40.73 -18.92 -5.04
CA HIS A 680 -40.99 -18.37 -6.38
C HIS A 680 -42.09 -17.30 -6.39
N PHE A 681 -41.93 -16.25 -5.59
CA PHE A 681 -42.93 -15.19 -5.46
C PHE A 681 -42.44 -13.87 -6.05
N ASP A 682 -43.37 -13.15 -6.69
CA ASP A 682 -43.12 -11.82 -7.22
C ASP A 682 -43.79 -10.71 -6.40
N THR A 683 -44.75 -11.07 -5.52
CA THR A 683 -45.45 -10.14 -4.63
C THR A 683 -45.46 -10.66 -3.20
N ILE A 684 -45.57 -9.75 -2.21
CA ILE A 684 -45.73 -10.16 -0.81
C ILE A 684 -47.01 -10.99 -0.60
N GLN A 685 -48.04 -10.74 -1.42
CA GLN A 685 -49.26 -11.54 -1.37
C GLN A 685 -49.01 -12.99 -1.80
N ALA A 686 -48.29 -13.19 -2.90
CA ALA A 686 -47.93 -14.53 -3.36
C ALA A 686 -47.06 -15.25 -2.30
N LEU A 687 -46.17 -14.53 -1.60
CA LEU A 687 -45.41 -15.09 -0.48
C LEU A 687 -46.33 -15.54 0.68
N ARG A 688 -47.34 -14.73 1.01
CA ARG A 688 -48.29 -15.02 2.10
C ARG A 688 -49.11 -16.28 1.81
N GLU A 689 -49.57 -16.44 0.57
CA GLU A 689 -50.32 -17.61 0.13
C GLU A 689 -49.48 -18.90 0.16
N LYS A 690 -48.22 -18.80 -0.26
CA LYS A 690 -47.31 -19.95 -0.39
C LYS A 690 -46.67 -20.37 0.93
N SER A 691 -46.07 -19.43 1.67
CA SER A 691 -45.33 -19.76 2.91
C SER A 691 -46.24 -20.01 4.10
N ARG A 692 -47.36 -19.29 4.21
CA ARG A 692 -48.28 -19.28 5.36
C ARG A 692 -47.59 -19.06 6.72
N ASN A 693 -46.35 -18.56 6.73
CA ASN A 693 -45.54 -18.37 7.93
C ASN A 693 -45.39 -16.86 8.20
N ALA A 694 -46.01 -16.39 9.28
CA ALA A 694 -46.02 -14.98 9.64
C ALA A 694 -44.62 -14.37 9.81
N ASN A 695 -43.67 -15.15 10.35
CA ASN A 695 -42.30 -14.67 10.59
C ASN A 695 -41.53 -14.45 9.28
N ILE A 696 -41.75 -15.31 8.28
CA ILE A 696 -41.12 -15.17 6.95
C ILE A 696 -41.62 -13.91 6.26
N ILE A 697 -42.93 -13.70 6.30
CA ILE A 697 -43.57 -12.54 5.68
C ILE A 697 -43.07 -11.25 6.36
N LEU A 698 -43.09 -11.20 7.69
CA LEU A 698 -42.62 -10.07 8.47
C LEU A 698 -41.14 -9.75 8.18
N PHE A 699 -40.27 -10.77 8.12
CA PHE A 699 -38.85 -10.55 7.80
C PHE A 699 -38.63 -9.93 6.42
N VAL A 700 -39.41 -10.34 5.41
CA VAL A 700 -39.32 -9.78 4.05
C VAL A 700 -39.84 -8.33 4.04
N GLU A 701 -40.97 -8.06 4.70
CA GLU A 701 -41.54 -6.72 4.85
C GLU A 701 -40.57 -5.76 5.56
N GLU A 702 -39.99 -6.17 6.69
CA GLU A 702 -38.98 -5.38 7.40
C GLU A 702 -37.69 -5.21 6.61
N SER A 703 -37.27 -6.23 5.86
CA SER A 703 -36.03 -6.15 5.07
C SER A 703 -36.18 -5.15 3.92
N LEU A 704 -37.38 -5.01 3.35
CA LEU A 704 -37.67 -4.01 2.33
C LEU A 704 -37.34 -2.60 2.82
N SER A 705 -37.87 -2.20 3.99
CA SER A 705 -37.65 -0.87 4.58
C SER A 705 -36.25 -0.70 5.15
N ASN A 706 -35.77 -1.66 5.95
CA ASN A 706 -34.48 -1.58 6.62
C ASN A 706 -33.31 -1.48 5.64
N ILE A 707 -33.33 -2.23 4.53
CA ILE A 707 -32.28 -2.12 3.52
C ILE A 707 -32.27 -0.72 2.88
N GLN A 708 -33.43 -0.13 2.59
CA GLN A 708 -33.53 1.23 2.05
C GLN A 708 -32.99 2.26 3.05
N HIS A 709 -33.38 2.15 4.33
CA HIS A 709 -32.89 3.01 5.41
C HIS A 709 -31.37 2.93 5.55
N LEU A 710 -30.79 1.73 5.51
CA LEU A 710 -29.34 1.51 5.57
C LEU A 710 -28.60 2.08 4.37
N PHE A 711 -29.16 1.95 3.14
CA PHE A 711 -28.59 2.60 1.97
C PHE A 711 -28.62 4.13 2.10
N MET A 712 -29.74 4.70 2.56
CA MET A 712 -29.87 6.13 2.75
C MET A 712 -28.92 6.65 3.83
N LYS A 713 -28.77 5.91 4.93
CA LYS A 713 -27.77 6.19 5.95
C LYS A 713 -26.37 6.19 5.34
N CYS A 714 -25.99 5.18 4.55
CA CYS A 714 -24.71 5.17 3.84
C CYS A 714 -24.52 6.40 2.92
N PHE A 715 -25.51 6.77 2.12
CA PHE A 715 -25.42 7.96 1.25
C PHE A 715 -25.27 9.26 2.06
N ASN A 716 -25.86 9.31 3.24
CA ASN A 716 -25.75 10.45 4.17
C ASN A 716 -24.44 10.48 4.96
N THR A 717 -23.71 9.35 4.99
CA THR A 717 -22.54 9.09 5.85
C THR A 717 -21.21 8.96 5.07
N VAL A 718 -21.24 8.56 3.80
CA VAL A 718 -20.05 8.47 2.91
C VAL A 718 -20.20 9.41 1.71
N ASP A 719 -19.12 10.10 1.33
CA ASP A 719 -19.12 10.87 0.07
C ASP A 719 -19.27 9.93 -1.13
N GLN A 720 -20.19 10.26 -2.04
CA GLN A 720 -20.54 9.43 -3.19
C GLN A 720 -19.34 9.08 -4.08
N SER A 721 -18.34 9.96 -4.17
CA SER A 721 -17.10 9.71 -4.93
C SER A 721 -16.22 8.61 -4.30
N HIS A 722 -16.40 8.35 -3.02
CA HIS A 722 -15.67 7.33 -2.24
C HIS A 722 -16.48 6.03 -2.05
N ILE A 723 -17.70 5.96 -2.57
CA ILE A 723 -18.54 4.75 -2.49
C ILE A 723 -18.04 3.72 -3.52
N ASP A 724 -17.70 2.51 -3.04
CA ASP A 724 -17.21 1.40 -3.87
C ASP A 724 -18.26 0.94 -4.90
N LYS A 725 -17.81 0.52 -6.10
CA LYS A 725 -18.64 -0.15 -7.11
C LYS A 725 -19.40 -1.35 -6.55
N GLN A 726 -18.83 -2.07 -5.57
CA GLN A 726 -19.54 -3.17 -4.90
C GLN A 726 -20.82 -2.72 -4.19
N PHE A 727 -20.88 -1.49 -3.68
CA PHE A 727 -22.07 -0.95 -3.04
C PHE A 727 -23.21 -0.75 -4.05
N TYR A 728 -22.93 -0.16 -5.22
CA TYR A 728 -23.96 0.01 -6.26
C TYR A 728 -24.47 -1.32 -6.80
N ARG A 729 -23.62 -2.36 -6.86
CA ARG A 729 -24.08 -3.73 -7.16
C ARG A 729 -25.11 -4.22 -6.14
N LYS A 730 -25.02 -3.82 -4.87
CA LYS A 730 -26.03 -4.14 -3.84
C LYS A 730 -27.31 -3.36 -4.05
N VAL A 731 -27.25 -2.11 -4.48
CA VAL A 731 -28.44 -1.32 -4.87
C VAL A 731 -29.17 -2.01 -6.03
N THR A 732 -28.44 -2.47 -7.05
CA THR A 732 -29.03 -3.24 -8.15
C THR A 732 -29.65 -4.54 -7.67
N ASN A 733 -28.97 -5.30 -6.81
CA ASN A 733 -29.54 -6.53 -6.23
C ASN A 733 -30.82 -6.25 -5.43
N TYR A 734 -30.85 -5.19 -4.64
CA TYR A 734 -32.03 -4.77 -3.89
C TYR A 734 -33.19 -4.43 -4.83
N ASN A 735 -32.94 -3.62 -5.86
CA ASN A 735 -33.95 -3.26 -6.85
C ASN A 735 -34.47 -4.50 -7.61
N MET A 736 -33.59 -5.40 -8.06
CA MET A 736 -33.99 -6.64 -8.74
C MET A 736 -34.82 -7.56 -7.84
N LEU A 737 -34.49 -7.59 -6.54
CA LEU A 737 -35.19 -8.45 -5.60
C LEU A 737 -36.58 -7.91 -5.32
N PHE A 738 -36.72 -6.61 -5.02
CA PHE A 738 -37.92 -6.05 -4.41
C PHE A 738 -38.80 -5.18 -5.33
N LYS A 739 -38.30 -4.71 -6.48
CA LYS A 739 -39.09 -3.85 -7.37
C LYS A 739 -40.32 -4.60 -7.89
N GLY A 740 -41.51 -4.03 -7.68
CA GLY A 740 -42.79 -4.63 -8.05
C GLY A 740 -43.41 -5.57 -6.99
N MET A 741 -42.74 -5.82 -5.86
CA MET A 741 -43.27 -6.72 -4.81
C MET A 741 -44.50 -6.19 -4.07
N ILE A 742 -44.63 -4.87 -3.97
CA ILE A 742 -45.78 -4.19 -3.38
C ILE A 742 -46.61 -3.60 -4.52
N GLN A 743 -47.87 -4.04 -4.63
CA GLN A 743 -48.83 -3.46 -5.56
C GLN A 743 -49.46 -2.19 -4.96
N THR A 744 -49.92 -1.25 -5.80
CA THR A 744 -50.50 0.04 -5.34
C THR A 744 -51.76 -0.10 -4.50
N ASN A 745 -52.48 -1.23 -4.61
CA ASN A 745 -53.65 -1.56 -3.82
C ASN A 745 -53.34 -2.48 -2.63
N TYR A 746 -52.07 -2.75 -2.31
CA TYR A 746 -51.64 -3.78 -1.36
C TYR A 746 -52.38 -3.79 0.00
N LEU A 747 -52.76 -2.63 0.54
CA LEU A 747 -53.55 -2.53 1.77
C LEU A 747 -55.06 -2.69 1.58
N ALA A 748 -55.56 -2.47 0.36
CA ALA A 748 -56.97 -2.59 0.00
C ALA A 748 -57.33 -3.98 -0.56
N THR A 749 -56.38 -4.70 -1.14
CA THR A 749 -56.62 -6.03 -1.75
C THR A 749 -56.62 -7.19 -0.76
N LEU A 750 -56.30 -6.97 0.52
CA LEU A 750 -56.08 -8.06 1.48
C LEU A 750 -56.47 -7.72 2.92
N SER A 751 -56.81 -8.78 3.67
CA SER A 751 -56.90 -8.85 5.13
C SER A 751 -55.53 -8.73 5.82
N VAL A 752 -54.65 -7.84 5.34
CA VAL A 752 -53.38 -7.53 5.99
C VAL A 752 -53.65 -6.52 7.10
N PRO A 753 -53.20 -6.75 8.34
CA PRO A 753 -53.32 -5.76 9.40
C PRO A 753 -52.61 -4.44 9.00
N ASP A 754 -53.31 -3.32 9.13
CA ASP A 754 -52.75 -1.97 8.95
C ASP A 754 -51.82 -1.65 10.13
N THR A 755 -50.53 -2.00 10.01
CA THR A 755 -49.50 -1.89 11.06
C THR A 755 -48.38 -0.95 10.64
N PHE A 756 -47.63 -0.44 11.61
CA PHE A 756 -46.45 0.40 11.36
C PHE A 756 -45.51 -0.18 10.28
N HIS A 757 -45.18 -1.48 10.37
CA HIS A 757 -44.27 -2.14 9.44
C HIS A 757 -44.86 -2.31 8.04
N THR A 758 -46.14 -2.70 7.92
CA THR A 758 -46.80 -2.87 6.61
C THR A 758 -46.94 -1.52 5.89
N ARG A 759 -47.16 -0.43 6.63
CA ARG A 759 -47.16 0.93 6.09
C ARG A 759 -45.77 1.37 5.62
N CYS A 760 -44.73 1.13 6.41
CA CYS A 760 -43.34 1.41 6.01
C CYS A 760 -42.95 0.65 4.74
N ALA A 761 -43.27 -0.64 4.67
CA ALA A 761 -43.01 -1.45 3.49
C ALA A 761 -43.77 -0.91 2.26
N THR A 762 -45.02 -0.48 2.44
CA THR A 762 -45.82 0.11 1.37
C THR A 762 -45.20 1.39 0.82
N ILE A 763 -44.76 2.29 1.70
CA ILE A 763 -44.08 3.55 1.34
C ILE A 763 -42.80 3.26 0.55
N VAL A 764 -41.98 2.30 1.00
CA VAL A 764 -40.76 1.89 0.29
C VAL A 764 -41.06 1.28 -1.08
N GLY A 765 -42.09 0.43 -1.17
CA GLY A 765 -42.57 -0.13 -2.43
C GLY A 765 -42.96 0.94 -3.44
N MET A 766 -43.61 2.02 -2.99
CA MET A 766 -43.93 3.18 -3.82
C MET A 766 -42.68 3.94 -4.27
N LYS A 767 -41.68 4.15 -3.40
CA LYS A 767 -40.40 4.75 -3.83
C LYS A 767 -39.70 3.89 -4.88
N LEU A 768 -39.70 2.57 -4.73
CA LEU A 768 -39.12 1.62 -5.68
C LEU A 768 -39.79 1.60 -7.05
N LYS A 769 -41.12 1.85 -7.11
CA LYS A 769 -41.86 2.01 -8.38
C LYS A 769 -41.21 3.06 -9.28
N TYR A 770 -40.71 4.15 -8.71
CA TYR A 770 -40.10 5.27 -9.43
C TYR A 770 -38.56 5.20 -9.51
N GLY A 771 -37.92 4.24 -8.83
CA GLY A 771 -36.46 4.07 -8.85
C GLY A 771 -35.91 3.44 -10.15
N GLU A 772 -34.72 3.85 -10.55
CA GLU A 772 -33.98 3.25 -11.68
C GLU A 772 -33.26 1.95 -11.26
N VAL A 773 -32.74 1.18 -12.23
CA VAL A 773 -32.10 -0.13 -11.94
C VAL A 773 -30.85 0.02 -11.06
N ASN A 774 -30.06 1.06 -11.29
CA ASN A 774 -28.78 1.34 -10.62
C ASN A 774 -28.86 2.45 -9.56
N ARG A 775 -30.06 2.98 -9.29
CA ARG A 775 -30.29 4.07 -8.33
C ARG A 775 -31.35 3.67 -7.31
N LEU A 776 -31.17 4.10 -6.07
CA LEU A 776 -32.19 3.91 -5.05
C LEU A 776 -33.36 4.87 -5.30
N GLY A 777 -34.59 4.35 -5.37
CA GLY A 777 -35.78 5.18 -5.44
C GLY A 777 -35.99 5.98 -4.15
N THR A 778 -36.34 7.25 -4.28
CA THR A 778 -36.60 8.19 -3.19
C THR A 778 -37.96 8.87 -3.38
N ILE A 779 -38.45 9.60 -2.37
CA ILE A 779 -39.70 10.37 -2.49
C ILE A 779 -39.62 11.40 -3.62
N ASN A 780 -38.42 11.85 -3.94
CA ASN A 780 -38.18 12.88 -4.94
C ASN A 780 -38.39 12.40 -6.37
N ASP A 781 -38.34 11.08 -6.59
CA ASP A 781 -38.47 10.48 -7.91
C ASP A 781 -39.95 10.28 -8.30
N ILE A 782 -40.87 10.50 -7.35
CA ILE A 782 -42.31 10.26 -7.52
C ILE A 782 -42.94 11.35 -8.38
N LYS A 783 -43.65 10.93 -9.42
CA LYS A 783 -44.28 11.84 -10.40
C LYS A 783 -45.80 11.97 -10.24
N ASP A 784 -46.49 10.98 -9.68
CA ASP A 784 -47.96 10.98 -9.50
C ASP A 784 -48.36 11.64 -8.16
N GLU A 785 -49.24 12.64 -8.23
CA GLU A 785 -49.82 13.33 -7.06
C GLU A 785 -50.58 12.36 -6.13
N ARG A 786 -51.27 11.36 -6.68
CA ARG A 786 -52.05 10.40 -5.88
C ARG A 786 -51.15 9.55 -5.00
N ASP A 787 -50.00 9.13 -5.54
CA ASP A 787 -49.01 8.34 -4.81
C ASP A 787 -48.38 9.17 -3.68
N ILE A 788 -48.06 10.45 -3.92
CA ILE A 788 -47.55 11.34 -2.87
C ILE A 788 -48.59 11.54 -1.76
N LYS A 789 -49.84 11.83 -2.12
CA LYS A 789 -50.92 12.03 -1.13
C LYS A 789 -51.15 10.76 -0.30
N PHE A 790 -51.08 9.60 -0.93
CA PHE A 790 -51.15 8.32 -0.24
C PHE A 790 -49.98 8.15 0.73
N ILE A 791 -48.73 8.36 0.29
CA ILE A 791 -47.54 8.27 1.16
C ILE A 791 -47.66 9.18 2.39
N ILE A 792 -48.12 10.42 2.21
CA ILE A 792 -48.32 11.35 3.33
C ILE A 792 -49.32 10.78 4.33
N THR A 793 -50.46 10.29 3.85
CA THR A 793 -51.49 9.67 4.72
C THR A 793 -50.92 8.49 5.52
N MET A 794 -50.07 7.68 4.89
CA MET A 794 -49.43 6.53 5.54
C MET A 794 -48.39 6.93 6.58
N LEU A 795 -47.61 7.97 6.29
CA LEU A 795 -46.61 8.51 7.21
C LEU A 795 -47.27 9.18 8.41
N GLU A 796 -48.36 9.91 8.22
CA GLU A 796 -49.11 10.55 9.31
C GLU A 796 -49.73 9.52 10.26
N LYS A 797 -50.31 8.44 9.72
CA LYS A 797 -50.73 7.28 10.54
C LYS A 797 -49.58 6.69 11.36
N ASN A 798 -48.40 6.54 10.76
CA ASN A 798 -47.22 6.07 11.50
C ASN A 798 -46.79 7.05 12.60
N ILE A 799 -46.86 8.36 12.36
CA ILE A 799 -46.57 9.37 13.37
C ILE A 799 -47.58 9.30 14.51
N ASP A 800 -48.86 9.05 14.22
CA ASP A 800 -49.89 8.88 15.23
C ASP A 800 -49.68 7.61 16.06
N ASP A 801 -49.29 6.49 15.45
CA ASP A 801 -48.93 5.27 16.18
C ASP A 801 -47.72 5.49 17.09
N ILE A 802 -46.69 6.21 16.63
CA ILE A 802 -45.52 6.57 17.46
C ILE A 802 -45.92 7.41 18.69
N ARG A 803 -47.01 8.19 18.61
CA ARG A 803 -47.53 8.97 19.75
C ARG A 803 -48.27 8.12 20.77
N GLN A 804 -48.80 6.97 20.38
CA GLN A 804 -49.56 6.12 21.28
C GLN A 804 -48.61 5.35 22.21
N PRO A 805 -48.87 5.33 23.54
CA PRO A 805 -48.07 4.54 24.46
C PRO A 805 -48.39 3.05 24.28
N GLY A 806 -47.39 2.24 23.91
CA GLY A 806 -47.54 0.77 23.90
C GLY A 806 -46.47 0.02 23.12
N GLU A 807 -46.08 0.50 21.94
CA GLU A 807 -45.15 -0.20 21.05
C GLU A 807 -43.84 0.60 20.89
N GLN A 808 -42.69 -0.07 21.04
CA GLN A 808 -41.38 0.56 20.88
C GLN A 808 -40.83 0.32 19.47
N TYR A 809 -40.68 1.39 18.70
CA TYR A 809 -40.08 1.36 17.37
C TYR A 809 -38.59 1.66 17.42
N SER A 810 -37.83 1.20 16.42
CA SER A 810 -36.41 1.50 16.35
C SER A 810 -36.18 3.00 16.07
N ASN A 811 -35.16 3.60 16.70
CA ASN A 811 -34.82 5.02 16.47
C ASN A 811 -34.58 5.31 14.97
N MET A 812 -34.06 4.33 14.22
CA MET A 812 -33.84 4.46 12.78
C MET A 812 -35.16 4.59 12.02
N ASP A 813 -36.15 3.74 12.31
CA ASP A 813 -37.44 3.79 11.63
C ASP A 813 -38.18 5.09 11.96
N VAL A 814 -38.15 5.52 13.22
CA VAL A 814 -38.72 6.80 13.64
C VAL A 814 -38.08 7.96 12.86
N ASP A 815 -36.74 8.02 12.80
CA ASP A 815 -36.03 9.06 12.04
C ASP A 815 -36.46 9.08 10.56
N PHE A 816 -36.50 7.93 9.90
CA PHE A 816 -36.84 7.87 8.48
C PHE A 816 -38.30 8.19 8.21
N VAL A 817 -39.25 7.85 9.10
CA VAL A 817 -40.64 8.29 8.99
C VAL A 817 -40.74 9.82 8.96
N PHE A 818 -40.08 10.52 9.88
CA PHE A 818 -40.11 11.99 9.91
C PHE A 818 -39.37 12.62 8.72
N ILE A 819 -38.20 12.07 8.34
CA ILE A 819 -37.43 12.57 7.18
C ILE A 819 -38.24 12.41 5.89
N ASP A 820 -38.82 11.23 5.68
CA ASP A 820 -39.67 10.94 4.53
C ASP A 820 -40.91 11.85 4.53
N TRP A 821 -41.54 12.04 5.69
CA TRP A 821 -42.72 12.90 5.82
C TRP A 821 -42.39 14.34 5.44
N ILE A 822 -41.30 14.93 5.98
CA ILE A 822 -40.82 16.26 5.61
C ILE A 822 -40.56 16.35 4.10
N GLN A 823 -39.97 15.31 3.49
CA GLN A 823 -39.73 15.27 2.05
C GLN A 823 -41.02 15.17 1.21
N ALA A 824 -42.02 14.45 1.70
CA ALA A 824 -43.30 14.24 1.03
C ALA A 824 -44.20 15.48 1.10
N ILE A 825 -44.34 16.10 2.27
CA ILE A 825 -45.20 17.29 2.46
C ILE A 825 -44.68 18.52 1.70
N ARG A 826 -43.36 18.60 1.46
CA ARG A 826 -42.75 19.65 0.63
C ARG A 826 -42.61 19.27 -0.85
N HIS A 827 -43.12 18.11 -1.25
CA HIS A 827 -42.98 17.63 -2.62
C HIS A 827 -43.77 18.53 -3.61
N PRO A 828 -43.24 18.84 -4.81
CA PRO A 828 -43.94 19.73 -5.77
C PRO A 828 -45.33 19.24 -6.19
N GLN A 829 -45.53 17.92 -6.24
CA GLN A 829 -46.82 17.31 -6.60
C GLN A 829 -47.87 17.36 -5.47
N GLN A 830 -47.48 17.69 -4.22
CA GLN A 830 -48.43 17.78 -3.12
C GLN A 830 -49.12 19.14 -3.12
N LYS A 831 -50.37 19.25 -3.59
CA LYS A 831 -51.07 20.55 -3.72
C LYS A 831 -51.37 21.23 -2.39
N THR A 832 -51.63 20.48 -1.32
CA THR A 832 -51.91 21.04 0.01
C THR A 832 -50.62 21.55 0.65
N SER A 833 -50.57 22.83 1.01
CA SER A 833 -49.41 23.40 1.71
C SER A 833 -49.51 23.18 3.22
N TYR A 834 -48.42 22.71 3.84
CA TYR A 834 -48.29 22.55 5.28
C TYR A 834 -47.69 23.82 5.89
N SER A 835 -48.29 24.33 6.97
CA SER A 835 -47.74 25.46 7.71
C SER A 835 -46.45 25.04 8.43
N LEU A 836 -45.53 25.98 8.65
CA LEU A 836 -44.29 25.69 9.37
C LEU A 836 -44.56 25.38 10.85
N GLU A 837 -45.62 25.96 11.42
CA GLU A 837 -46.07 25.76 12.79
C GLU A 837 -46.56 24.33 13.04
N ASP A 838 -47.37 23.79 12.13
CA ASP A 838 -47.87 22.41 12.23
C ASP A 838 -46.72 21.40 12.08
N VAL A 839 -45.77 21.69 11.18
CA VAL A 839 -44.58 20.86 11.00
C VAL A 839 -43.66 20.93 12.22
N LEU A 840 -43.45 22.11 12.79
CA LEU A 840 -42.65 22.29 14.00
C LEU A 840 -43.21 21.48 15.17
N THR A 841 -44.53 21.39 15.32
CA THR A 841 -45.17 20.60 16.38
C THR A 841 -44.78 19.12 16.28
N ASN A 842 -44.82 18.55 15.08
CA ASN A 842 -44.38 17.18 14.81
C ASN A 842 -42.88 16.99 15.05
N VAL A 843 -42.04 17.94 14.62
CA VAL A 843 -40.58 17.85 14.80
C VAL A 843 -40.16 18.02 16.26
N ARG A 844 -40.87 18.84 17.05
CA ARG A 844 -40.67 18.92 18.51
C ARG A 844 -41.00 17.61 19.20
N PHE A 845 -42.08 16.96 18.77
CA PHE A 845 -42.41 15.62 19.27
C PHE A 845 -41.32 14.60 18.91
N TRP A 846 -40.86 14.58 17.66
CA TRP A 846 -39.75 13.73 17.21
C TRP A 846 -38.48 13.94 18.06
N HIS A 847 -38.09 15.20 18.26
CA HIS A 847 -36.93 15.54 19.07
C HIS A 847 -37.09 15.12 20.54
N LYS A 848 -38.25 15.35 21.15
CA LYS A 848 -38.53 14.91 22.53
C LYS A 848 -38.54 13.39 22.68
N ASN A 849 -38.94 12.66 21.63
CA ASN A 849 -39.06 11.21 21.67
C ASN A 849 -37.69 10.50 21.64
N ILE A 850 -36.84 10.83 20.65
CA ILE A 850 -35.56 10.11 20.45
C ILE A 850 -34.30 10.97 20.43
N CYS A 851 -34.44 12.31 20.35
CA CYS A 851 -33.32 13.26 20.36
C CYS A 851 -32.18 12.92 19.37
N SER A 852 -32.53 12.46 18.16
CA SER A 852 -31.56 12.06 17.14
C SER A 852 -30.86 13.26 16.48
N PRO A 853 -29.69 13.08 15.85
CA PRO A 853 -29.02 14.12 15.05
C PRO A 853 -29.93 14.75 13.99
N TYR A 854 -30.78 13.94 13.34
CA TYR A 854 -31.73 14.41 12.34
C TYR A 854 -32.83 15.27 12.98
N SER A 855 -33.37 14.85 14.13
CA SER A 855 -34.39 15.61 14.85
C SER A 855 -33.90 16.99 15.28
N ILE A 856 -32.66 17.07 15.80
CA ILE A 856 -32.04 18.32 16.24
C ILE A 856 -31.78 19.24 15.04
N PHE A 857 -31.27 18.67 13.94
CA PHE A 857 -31.03 19.41 12.70
C PHE A 857 -32.34 20.02 12.14
N TYR A 858 -33.39 19.23 11.97
CA TYR A 858 -34.66 19.73 11.43
C TYR A 858 -35.40 20.67 12.41
N LEU A 859 -35.29 20.45 13.72
CA LEU A 859 -35.79 21.39 14.73
C LEU A 859 -35.12 22.75 14.57
N PHE A 860 -33.79 22.77 14.47
CA PHE A 860 -33.02 23.98 14.25
C PHE A 860 -33.38 24.69 12.93
N VAL A 861 -33.49 23.93 11.83
CA VAL A 861 -33.87 24.47 10.50
C VAL A 861 -35.25 25.13 10.56
N LEU A 862 -36.25 24.48 11.16
CA LEU A 862 -37.62 25.01 11.23
C LEU A 862 -37.72 26.25 12.10
N LEU A 863 -37.10 26.25 13.29
CA LEU A 863 -37.08 27.42 14.19
C LEU A 863 -36.39 28.63 13.52
N CYS A 864 -35.27 28.40 12.82
CA CYS A 864 -34.59 29.45 12.06
C CYS A 864 -35.47 29.98 10.93
N THR A 865 -36.11 29.09 10.18
CA THR A 865 -36.96 29.44 9.04
C THR A 865 -38.15 30.27 9.47
N LEU A 866 -38.84 29.88 10.56
CA LEU A 866 -39.94 30.64 11.17
C LEU A 866 -39.54 32.06 11.58
N SER A 867 -38.30 32.24 12.03
CA SER A 867 -37.81 33.51 12.57
C SER A 867 -37.17 34.43 11.53
N ILE A 868 -36.58 33.88 10.46
CA ILE A 868 -35.75 34.63 9.48
C ILE A 868 -36.50 34.94 8.19
N HIS A 869 -37.50 34.14 7.81
CA HIS A 869 -38.15 34.26 6.50
C HIS A 869 -38.88 35.60 6.35
N SER A 870 -38.59 36.34 5.27
CA SER A 870 -38.96 37.76 5.02
C SER A 870 -40.45 38.08 4.89
N ARG A 871 -41.35 37.11 5.08
CA ARG A 871 -42.81 37.28 4.93
C ARG A 871 -43.53 37.30 6.27
N ARG A 872 -42.80 37.27 7.39
CA ARG A 872 -43.35 37.19 8.75
C ARG A 872 -42.59 38.10 9.69
N SER A 873 -43.29 38.69 10.67
CA SER A 873 -42.65 39.39 11.79
C SER A 873 -41.89 38.38 12.64
N CYS A 874 -40.65 38.69 13.01
CA CYS A 874 -39.82 37.79 13.81
C CYS A 874 -40.44 37.51 15.19
N ASP A 875 -40.65 36.24 15.51
CA ASP A 875 -40.90 35.81 16.90
C ASP A 875 -39.54 35.67 17.62
N VAL A 876 -39.27 36.63 18.50
CA VAL A 876 -38.00 36.72 19.24
C VAL A 876 -37.77 35.50 20.14
N ASN A 877 -38.83 34.85 20.65
CA ASN A 877 -38.69 33.68 21.52
C ASN A 877 -38.29 32.43 20.72
N ILE A 878 -38.89 32.22 19.55
CA ILE A 878 -38.51 31.14 18.61
C ILE A 878 -37.07 31.34 18.13
N LEU A 879 -36.67 32.60 17.85
CA LEU A 879 -35.30 32.91 17.47
C LEU A 879 -34.30 32.64 18.60
N LYS A 880 -34.66 32.95 19.85
CA LYS A 880 -33.84 32.63 21.04
C LYS A 880 -33.64 31.12 21.18
N GLU A 881 -34.69 30.33 20.99
CA GLU A 881 -34.63 28.86 21.00
C GLU A 881 -33.68 28.33 19.91
N ALA A 882 -33.83 28.79 18.67
CA ALA A 882 -32.94 28.43 17.57
C ALA A 882 -31.47 28.74 17.88
N MET A 883 -31.20 29.92 18.43
CA MET A 883 -29.85 30.33 18.80
C MET A 883 -29.31 29.59 20.03
N ALA A 884 -30.17 29.12 20.94
CA ALA A 884 -29.76 28.27 22.07
C ALA A 884 -29.25 26.92 21.58
N ILE A 885 -29.99 26.26 20.67
CA ILE A 885 -29.55 25.01 20.02
C ILE A 885 -28.21 25.21 19.30
N LYS A 886 -28.03 26.36 18.61
CA LYS A 886 -26.76 26.68 17.96
C LYS A 886 -25.61 26.93 18.94
N ARG A 887 -25.86 27.66 20.04
CA ARG A 887 -24.86 27.99 21.08
C ARG A 887 -24.44 26.78 21.90
N ALA A 888 -25.31 25.78 22.02
CA ALA A 888 -24.92 24.48 22.51
C ALA A 888 -23.83 23.81 21.64
N GLU A 889 -23.36 24.47 20.55
CA GLU A 889 -22.18 24.31 19.68
C GLU A 889 -21.37 23.02 19.77
N MET A 890 -21.01 22.54 20.97
CA MET A 890 -20.56 21.16 21.18
C MET A 890 -21.56 20.15 20.63
N GLU A 891 -22.86 20.31 20.88
CA GLU A 891 -23.94 19.48 20.36
C GLU A 891 -23.97 19.55 18.83
N MET A 892 -23.97 20.73 18.21
CA MET A 892 -23.98 20.85 16.73
C MET A 892 -22.71 20.29 16.07
N LYS A 893 -21.53 20.48 16.68
CA LYS A 893 -20.29 19.87 16.18
C LYS A 893 -20.28 18.35 16.35
N GLN A 894 -20.76 17.82 17.48
CA GLN A 894 -20.91 16.39 17.73
C GLN A 894 -21.95 15.74 16.80
N ILE A 895 -23.07 16.41 16.57
CA ILE A 895 -24.08 16.05 15.57
C ILE A 895 -23.46 16.02 14.18
N GLY A 896 -22.71 17.08 13.83
CA GLY A 896 -21.91 17.16 12.61
C GLY A 896 -21.07 15.91 12.40
N LYS A 897 -20.36 15.42 13.44
CA LYS A 897 -19.55 14.17 13.38
C LYS A 897 -20.32 12.94 12.91
N GLN A 898 -21.65 12.90 12.99
CA GLN A 898 -22.47 11.78 12.53
C GLN A 898 -22.97 11.92 11.07
N PHE A 899 -22.65 13.05 10.42
CA PHE A 899 -23.00 13.35 9.04
C PHE A 899 -21.77 13.32 8.12
N SER A 900 -21.91 12.76 6.92
CA SER A 900 -20.91 12.97 5.86
C SER A 900 -20.94 14.41 5.38
N ASN A 901 -19.80 14.89 4.89
CA ASN A 901 -19.71 16.18 4.21
C ASN A 901 -20.36 17.31 5.03
N GLN A 902 -20.01 17.41 6.31
CA GLN A 902 -20.70 18.23 7.32
C GLN A 902 -20.85 19.71 6.92
N GLY A 903 -19.92 20.22 6.11
CA GLY A 903 -19.91 21.58 5.56
C GLY A 903 -20.62 21.75 4.20
N LYS A 904 -21.27 20.71 3.66
CA LYS A 904 -22.15 20.82 2.48
C LYS A 904 -23.57 21.23 2.91
N PRO A 905 -24.27 22.05 2.12
CA PRO A 905 -25.67 22.39 2.36
C PRO A 905 -26.55 21.13 2.36
N ARG A 906 -27.34 20.96 3.43
CA ARG A 906 -28.37 19.91 3.53
C ARG A 906 -29.76 20.44 3.21
N GLU A 907 -30.00 21.69 3.54
CA GLU A 907 -31.22 22.43 3.19
C GLU A 907 -30.86 23.88 2.83
N TRP A 908 -31.70 24.55 2.05
CA TRP A 908 -31.60 25.94 1.64
C TRP A 908 -32.85 26.71 2.03
N LEU A 909 -32.70 28.01 2.28
CA LEU A 909 -33.84 28.90 2.51
C LEU A 909 -34.40 29.43 1.17
N GLY A 910 -35.54 28.90 0.76
CA GLY A 910 -36.33 29.23 -0.44
C GLY A 910 -37.42 30.28 -0.20
N LYS A 911 -37.94 30.89 -1.27
CA LYS A 911 -38.95 31.98 -1.26
C LYS A 911 -40.40 31.52 -1.18
N GLU A 912 -40.66 30.22 -1.32
CA GLU A 912 -42.02 29.67 -1.23
C GLU A 912 -42.66 29.88 0.16
N SER A 913 -43.91 29.49 0.34
CA SER A 913 -44.60 29.56 1.64
C SER A 913 -44.71 28.19 2.30
N GLY A 914 -44.97 28.19 3.61
CA GLY A 914 -45.09 26.95 4.38
C GLY A 914 -43.80 26.14 4.36
N ILE A 915 -43.89 24.82 4.45
CA ILE A 915 -42.72 23.93 4.48
C ILE A 915 -41.86 23.97 3.20
N ARG A 916 -42.40 24.42 2.08
CA ARG A 916 -41.69 24.47 0.79
C ARG A 916 -40.64 25.58 0.70
N CYS A 917 -40.63 26.52 1.65
CA CYS A 917 -39.52 27.45 1.80
C CYS A 917 -38.21 26.77 2.26
N ILE A 918 -38.24 25.46 2.57
CA ILE A 918 -37.04 24.66 2.84
C ILE A 918 -36.73 23.82 1.59
N GLU A 919 -35.80 24.30 0.78
CA GLU A 919 -35.34 23.63 -0.43
C GLU A 919 -34.22 22.63 -0.14
N ARG A 920 -34.14 21.54 -0.92
CA ARG A 920 -33.20 20.46 -0.68
C ARG A 920 -31.76 20.88 -0.96
N GLY A 921 -30.82 20.47 -0.10
CA GLY A 921 -29.38 20.73 -0.26
C GLY A 921 -28.81 20.29 -1.61
N SER A 922 -29.28 19.13 -2.11
CA SER A 922 -28.81 18.53 -3.37
C SER A 922 -29.24 19.29 -4.63
N THR A 923 -30.25 20.18 -4.55
CA THR A 923 -30.81 20.89 -5.71
C THR A 923 -29.72 21.65 -6.49
N TYR A 924 -28.81 22.30 -5.77
CA TYR A 924 -27.75 23.13 -6.37
C TYR A 924 -26.37 22.49 -6.33
N GLN A 925 -26.25 21.23 -5.89
CA GLN A 925 -24.96 20.62 -5.55
C GLN A 925 -23.98 20.59 -6.73
N ASN A 926 -24.47 20.36 -7.96
CA ASN A 926 -23.64 20.34 -9.17
C ASN A 926 -23.23 21.74 -9.65
N TYR A 927 -23.86 22.79 -9.13
CA TYR A 927 -23.61 24.19 -9.51
C TYR A 927 -22.75 24.94 -8.49
N ILE A 928 -22.38 24.30 -7.37
CA ILE A 928 -21.57 24.93 -6.33
C ILE A 928 -20.08 24.81 -6.69
N LYS A 929 -19.42 25.96 -6.87
CA LYS A 929 -17.95 26.06 -6.91
C LYS A 929 -17.49 26.89 -5.70
N GLY A 930 -16.87 26.22 -4.73
CA GLY A 930 -16.47 26.87 -3.49
C GLY A 930 -17.67 27.23 -2.60
N LYS A 931 -17.94 28.53 -2.43
CA LYS A 931 -19.12 29.05 -1.71
C LYS A 931 -20.00 29.93 -2.62
N VAL A 932 -19.91 29.69 -3.92
CA VAL A 932 -20.70 30.33 -4.97
C VAL A 932 -21.55 29.28 -5.67
N ILE A 933 -22.85 29.53 -5.78
CA ILE A 933 -23.81 28.81 -6.57
C ILE A 933 -23.85 29.47 -7.95
N ASN A 934 -23.39 28.75 -8.97
CA ASN A 934 -23.40 29.19 -10.36
C ASN A 934 -24.62 28.61 -11.10
N ASP A 935 -25.80 28.96 -10.62
CA ASP A 935 -27.09 28.61 -11.20
C ASP A 935 -28.01 29.83 -11.13
N GLU A 936 -28.53 30.25 -12.29
CA GLU A 936 -29.45 31.38 -12.38
C GLU A 936 -30.77 31.08 -11.67
N ALA A 937 -31.22 29.81 -11.67
CA ALA A 937 -32.46 29.41 -11.01
C ALA A 937 -32.45 29.70 -9.50
N ALA A 938 -31.29 29.53 -8.85
CA ALA A 938 -31.09 29.80 -7.43
C ALA A 938 -31.46 31.24 -7.03
N SER A 939 -31.25 32.22 -7.93
CA SER A 939 -31.61 33.62 -7.67
C SER A 939 -33.12 33.87 -7.64
N TYR A 940 -33.89 33.01 -8.32
CA TYR A 940 -35.35 33.08 -8.38
C TYR A 940 -36.01 32.32 -7.23
N THR A 941 -35.43 31.19 -6.82
CA THR A 941 -36.00 30.27 -5.83
C THR A 941 -35.53 30.56 -4.40
N LEU A 942 -34.28 30.98 -4.18
CA LEU A 942 -33.71 31.22 -2.83
C LEU A 942 -33.94 32.62 -2.28
N VAL A 943 -34.13 32.73 -0.97
CA VAL A 943 -34.24 34.03 -0.27
C VAL A 943 -32.88 34.70 -0.21
N VAL A 944 -32.82 35.94 -0.69
CA VAL A 944 -31.65 36.82 -0.53
C VAL A 944 -31.82 37.60 0.77
N LEU A 945 -30.90 37.37 1.71
CA LEU A 945 -30.83 38.03 3.01
C LEU A 945 -29.78 39.13 3.00
N THR A 946 -29.87 40.07 3.94
CA THR A 946 -28.87 41.12 4.13
C THR A 946 -28.22 41.03 5.51
N GLY A 947 -26.97 41.44 5.59
CA GLY A 947 -26.22 41.45 6.84
C GLY A 947 -25.03 42.39 6.81
N THR A 948 -24.25 42.35 7.89
CA THR A 948 -23.04 43.18 8.04
C THR A 948 -21.86 42.32 8.45
N ILE A 949 -20.73 42.44 7.75
CA ILE A 949 -19.48 41.73 8.10
C ILE A 949 -19.00 42.17 9.49
N GLN A 950 -18.74 41.21 10.37
CA GLN A 950 -18.29 41.44 11.74
C GLN A 950 -16.75 41.38 11.86
N PRO A 951 -16.13 42.23 12.70
CA PRO A 951 -14.72 42.08 13.05
C PRO A 951 -14.49 40.91 14.04
N PRO A 952 -13.32 40.24 13.99
CA PRO A 952 -12.26 40.39 13.00
C PRO A 952 -12.58 39.61 11.70
N ASN A 953 -12.33 40.23 10.54
CA ASN A 953 -12.45 39.60 9.21
C ASN A 953 -11.07 39.40 8.56
N THR A 954 -10.09 38.97 9.35
CA THR A 954 -8.68 38.85 8.93
C THR A 954 -8.34 37.47 8.35
N TYR A 955 -9.10 36.43 8.70
CA TYR A 955 -8.86 35.08 8.23
C TYR A 955 -9.46 34.82 6.85
N ARG A 956 -8.68 34.23 5.95
CA ARG A 956 -9.12 33.92 4.57
C ARG A 956 -10.33 32.98 4.51
N GLN A 957 -10.36 31.98 5.39
CA GLN A 957 -11.36 30.91 5.33
C GLN A 957 -12.52 31.07 6.31
N HIS A 958 -12.40 31.98 7.27
CA HIS A 958 -13.36 32.13 8.36
C HIS A 958 -13.73 33.60 8.55
N GLY A 959 -14.96 33.94 8.18
CA GLY A 959 -15.57 35.23 8.43
C GLY A 959 -16.93 35.06 9.09
N SER A 960 -17.49 36.16 9.57
CA SER A 960 -18.83 36.15 10.14
C SER A 960 -19.65 37.38 9.77
N LEU A 961 -20.95 37.17 9.54
CA LEU A 961 -21.95 38.18 9.26
C LEU A 961 -22.91 38.30 10.45
N LYS A 962 -23.32 39.53 10.78
CA LYS A 962 -24.51 39.81 11.58
C LYS A 962 -25.68 39.89 10.62
N LEU A 963 -26.57 38.89 10.67
CA LEU A 963 -27.79 38.87 9.86
C LEU A 963 -28.77 39.93 10.36
N TYR A 964 -29.39 40.66 9.44
CA TYR A 964 -30.51 41.53 9.74
C TYR A 964 -31.82 40.74 9.60
N VAL A 965 -32.60 40.72 10.67
CA VAL A 965 -33.93 40.09 10.71
C VAL A 965 -34.94 41.17 11.06
N GLU A 966 -35.96 41.33 10.23
CA GLU A 966 -36.98 42.36 10.42
C GLU A 966 -37.78 42.12 11.71
N GLY A 967 -37.93 43.16 12.53
CA GLY A 967 -38.61 43.08 13.83
C GLY A 967 -37.78 42.50 14.98
N ASN A 968 -36.54 42.06 14.73
CA ASN A 968 -35.65 41.56 15.77
C ASN A 968 -34.70 42.66 16.29
N THR A 969 -34.90 43.11 17.52
CA THR A 969 -34.02 44.08 18.20
C THR A 969 -33.02 43.46 19.17
N ASP A 970 -33.29 42.23 19.65
CA ASP A 970 -32.67 41.73 20.88
C ASP A 970 -31.73 40.53 20.66
N VAL A 971 -31.83 39.82 19.53
CA VAL A 971 -31.08 38.58 19.31
C VAL A 971 -30.06 38.74 18.19
N GLN A 972 -28.77 38.67 18.52
CA GLN A 972 -27.72 38.71 17.51
C GLN A 972 -27.60 37.36 16.78
N VAL A 973 -27.89 37.35 15.48
CA VAL A 973 -27.74 36.15 14.63
C VAL A 973 -26.41 36.22 13.87
N LYS A 974 -25.48 35.36 14.28
CA LYS A 974 -24.13 35.27 13.72
C LYS A 974 -24.06 34.17 12.64
N VAL A 975 -23.84 34.56 11.38
CA VAL A 975 -23.77 33.66 10.22
C VAL A 975 -22.32 33.51 9.76
N PRO A 976 -21.74 32.30 9.78
CA PRO A 976 -20.42 32.03 9.19
C PRO A 976 -20.43 32.21 7.67
N PHE A 977 -19.29 32.65 7.12
CA PHE A 977 -19.02 32.64 5.68
C PHE A 977 -17.52 32.48 5.40
N CYS A 978 -17.16 32.22 4.14
CA CYS A 978 -15.77 32.08 3.70
C CYS A 978 -15.33 33.29 2.85
N PRO A 979 -14.59 34.28 3.43
CA PRO A 979 -14.25 35.53 2.74
C PRO A 979 -13.52 35.33 1.40
N PHE A 980 -12.55 34.41 1.37
CA PHE A 980 -11.77 34.12 0.16
C PHE A 980 -12.58 33.46 -0.97
N LYS A 981 -13.69 32.78 -0.64
CA LYS A 981 -14.54 32.09 -1.63
C LYS A 981 -15.70 32.95 -2.15
N THR A 982 -15.73 34.23 -1.80
CA THR A 982 -16.67 35.22 -2.37
C THR A 982 -16.19 35.68 -3.75
N GLY A 983 -17.11 36.13 -4.62
CA GLY A 983 -16.74 36.62 -5.96
C GLY A 983 -15.81 37.85 -5.94
N GLU A 984 -15.88 38.66 -4.88
CA GLU A 984 -15.08 39.88 -4.69
C GLU A 984 -13.88 39.69 -3.74
N ASN A 985 -13.63 38.46 -3.26
CA ASN A 985 -12.56 38.13 -2.31
C ASN A 985 -12.51 39.08 -1.10
N LEU A 986 -13.59 39.09 -0.31
CA LEU A 986 -13.84 40.01 0.82
C LEU A 986 -12.96 39.74 2.07
N VAL A 987 -11.66 39.48 1.89
CA VAL A 987 -10.68 39.22 2.96
C VAL A 987 -10.07 40.51 3.49
N GLY A 988 -10.07 40.69 4.81
CA GLY A 988 -9.36 41.77 5.49
C GLY A 988 -10.28 42.62 6.37
N SER A 989 -9.68 43.27 7.36
CA SER A 989 -10.36 44.18 8.30
C SER A 989 -11.04 45.35 7.59
N LYS A 990 -10.56 45.77 6.41
CA LYS A 990 -11.15 46.84 5.60
C LYS A 990 -12.60 46.57 5.18
N TYR A 991 -13.03 45.30 5.15
CA TYR A 991 -14.41 44.93 4.83
C TYR A 991 -15.29 44.78 6.08
N ALA A 992 -14.73 44.85 7.30
CA ALA A 992 -15.54 44.82 8.51
C ALA A 992 -16.48 46.04 8.55
N GLY A 993 -17.74 45.82 8.92
CA GLY A 993 -18.78 46.83 8.90
C GLY A 993 -19.48 47.02 7.55
N PHE A 994 -18.99 46.40 6.46
CA PHE A 994 -19.63 46.51 5.16
C PHE A 994 -20.94 45.72 5.13
N ARG A 995 -21.94 46.28 4.45
CA ARG A 995 -23.24 45.66 4.20
C ARG A 995 -23.13 44.68 3.04
N VAL A 996 -23.72 43.52 3.21
CA VAL A 996 -23.67 42.42 2.23
C VAL A 996 -25.05 41.83 2.01
N GLU A 997 -25.23 41.21 0.84
CA GLU A 997 -26.32 40.29 0.55
C GLU A 997 -25.77 38.87 0.33
N PHE A 998 -26.60 37.87 0.64
CA PHE A 998 -26.24 36.45 0.55
C PHE A 998 -27.47 35.56 0.56
N VAL A 999 -27.29 34.28 0.25
CA VAL A 999 -28.30 33.21 0.46
C VAL A 999 -27.88 32.31 1.60
N LEU A 1000 -28.86 31.72 2.32
CA LEU A 1000 -28.61 30.93 3.52
C LEU A 1000 -28.69 29.43 3.23
N ALA A 1001 -27.61 28.70 3.54
CA ALA A 1001 -27.56 27.25 3.56
C ALA A 1001 -27.61 26.73 5.00
N PHE A 1002 -28.39 25.69 5.26
CA PHE A 1002 -28.30 24.92 6.50
C PHE A 1002 -27.31 23.78 6.36
N THR A 1003 -26.36 23.68 7.29
CA THR A 1003 -25.28 22.68 7.29
C THR A 1003 -25.23 21.98 8.64
N ALA A 1004 -24.84 20.70 8.67
CA ALA A 1004 -24.75 19.96 9.91
C ALA A 1004 -23.60 20.47 10.81
N GLN A 1005 -22.51 21.00 10.22
CA GLN A 1005 -21.33 21.44 10.96
C GLN A 1005 -21.51 22.80 11.66
N LEU A 1006 -22.14 23.76 10.97
CA LEU A 1006 -22.20 25.16 11.40
C LEU A 1006 -23.63 25.60 11.76
N GLY A 1007 -24.60 24.68 11.66
CA GLY A 1007 -26.03 24.97 11.66
C GLY A 1007 -26.47 25.64 10.37
N PHE A 1008 -25.90 26.80 10.06
CA PHE A 1008 -26.09 27.50 8.79
C PHE A 1008 -24.85 28.29 8.37
N GLU A 1009 -24.74 28.59 7.08
CA GLU A 1009 -23.64 29.33 6.46
C GLU A 1009 -24.16 30.19 5.30
N ALA A 1010 -23.51 31.34 5.07
CA ALA A 1010 -23.83 32.22 3.96
C ALA A 1010 -23.08 31.83 2.68
N TYR A 1011 -23.84 31.76 1.57
CA TYR A 1011 -23.36 31.52 0.22
C TYR A 1011 -23.66 32.73 -0.67
N ASN A 1012 -22.93 32.87 -1.78
CA ASN A 1012 -23.05 34.00 -2.72
C ASN A 1012 -22.93 35.37 -2.03
N VAL A 1013 -22.06 35.47 -1.01
CA VAL A 1013 -21.84 36.72 -0.28
C VAL A 1013 -21.21 37.76 -1.20
N LYS A 1014 -21.84 38.92 -1.31
CA LYS A 1014 -21.38 40.08 -2.11
C LYS A 1014 -21.76 41.39 -1.44
N LEU A 1015 -21.06 42.47 -1.81
CA LEU A 1015 -21.35 43.79 -1.24
C LEU A 1015 -22.73 44.28 -1.69
N LEU A 1016 -23.49 44.80 -0.72
CA LEU A 1016 -24.82 45.34 -0.99
C LEU A 1016 -24.67 46.69 -1.71
N LYS A 1017 -25.23 46.77 -2.91
CA LYS A 1017 -25.15 47.98 -3.74
C LYS A 1017 -26.21 49.02 -3.31
N LYS A 1018 -25.94 50.27 -3.63
CA LYS A 1018 -26.80 51.42 -3.32
C LYS A 1018 -27.20 52.12 -4.62
N SER A 1019 -28.49 52.37 -4.79
CA SER A 1019 -29.03 53.21 -5.87
C SER A 1019 -29.34 54.61 -5.34
N THR A 1020 -29.20 55.63 -6.18
CA THR A 1020 -29.47 57.02 -5.76
C THR A 1020 -30.93 57.38 -5.98
N CYS A 1021 -31.62 57.83 -4.93
CA CYS A 1021 -32.97 58.36 -5.07
C CYS A 1021 -32.93 59.68 -5.86
N LYS A 1022 -33.57 59.72 -7.04
CA LYS A 1022 -33.61 60.91 -7.90
C LYS A 1022 -34.31 62.12 -7.26
N SER A 1023 -35.16 61.90 -6.26
CA SER A 1023 -35.92 62.96 -5.60
C SER A 1023 -35.20 63.61 -4.42
N CYS A 1024 -34.65 62.82 -3.50
CA CYS A 1024 -34.00 63.33 -2.29
C CYS A 1024 -32.48 63.08 -2.22
N GLY A 1025 -31.88 62.48 -3.25
CA GLY A 1025 -30.45 62.14 -3.29
C GLY A 1025 -30.02 61.01 -2.34
N ALA A 1026 -30.95 60.45 -1.54
CA ALA A 1026 -30.63 59.42 -0.58
C ALA A 1026 -30.12 58.13 -1.26
N GLN A 1027 -29.11 57.52 -0.67
CA GLN A 1027 -28.56 56.23 -1.10
C GLN A 1027 -29.43 55.10 -0.54
N VAL A 1028 -30.13 54.39 -1.41
CA VAL A 1028 -31.05 53.30 -1.03
C VAL A 1028 -30.37 51.96 -1.27
N GLU A 1029 -30.25 51.15 -0.22
CA GLU A 1029 -29.75 49.77 -0.31
C GLU A 1029 -30.81 48.86 -0.93
N ILE A 1030 -30.53 48.33 -2.13
CA ILE A 1030 -31.42 47.46 -2.89
C ILE A 1030 -30.69 46.13 -3.14
N VAL A 1031 -31.31 45.01 -2.78
CA VAL A 1031 -30.72 43.68 -3.07
C VAL A 1031 -30.82 43.39 -4.57
N SER A 1032 -29.88 42.62 -5.12
CA SER A 1032 -29.76 42.44 -6.59
C SER A 1032 -31.00 41.86 -7.28
N VAL A 1033 -31.82 41.13 -6.52
CA VAL A 1033 -33.05 40.49 -7.03
C VAL A 1033 -34.26 41.42 -7.02
N GLU A 1034 -34.20 42.55 -6.31
CA GLU A 1034 -35.24 43.57 -6.30
C GLU A 1034 -35.09 44.49 -7.53
N ARG A 1035 -36.18 44.76 -8.24
CA ARG A 1035 -36.18 45.72 -9.37
C ARG A 1035 -36.19 47.17 -8.92
N HIS A 1036 -36.82 47.43 -7.77
CA HIS A 1036 -36.99 48.75 -7.21
C HIS A 1036 -37.23 48.67 -5.71
N LYS A 1037 -36.99 49.77 -4.98
CA LYS A 1037 -37.29 49.89 -3.56
C LYS A 1037 -37.81 51.28 -3.23
N VAL A 1038 -38.75 51.36 -2.28
CA VAL A 1038 -39.31 52.63 -1.83
C VAL A 1038 -38.30 53.34 -0.93
N CYS A 1039 -37.92 54.57 -1.29
CA CYS A 1039 -37.10 55.46 -0.48
C CYS A 1039 -37.90 56.00 0.71
N ARG A 1040 -37.20 56.52 1.73
CA ARG A 1040 -37.83 57.19 2.88
C ARG A 1040 -38.69 58.40 2.49
N CYS A 1041 -38.37 59.07 1.38
CA CYS A 1041 -39.21 60.15 0.83
C CYS A 1041 -40.42 59.63 0.03
N LYS A 1042 -40.73 58.33 0.11
CA LYS A 1042 -41.81 57.60 -0.59
C LYS A 1042 -41.63 57.44 -2.10
N GLU A 1043 -40.55 57.96 -2.68
CA GLU A 1043 -40.22 57.77 -4.09
C GLU A 1043 -39.66 56.38 -4.37
N MET A 1044 -40.01 55.85 -5.55
CA MET A 1044 -39.53 54.56 -6.02
C MET A 1044 -38.14 54.70 -6.62
N VAL A 1045 -37.18 53.95 -6.08
CA VAL A 1045 -35.80 53.94 -6.56
C VAL A 1045 -35.56 52.66 -7.34
N GLU A 1046 -35.26 52.80 -8.64
CA GLU A 1046 -34.90 51.68 -9.49
C GLU A 1046 -33.55 51.10 -9.06
N ASN A 1047 -33.44 49.77 -9.15
CA ASN A 1047 -32.16 49.11 -8.96
C ASN A 1047 -31.26 49.42 -10.16
N GLU A 1048 -30.16 50.14 -9.92
CA GLU A 1048 -29.16 50.47 -10.95
C GLU A 1048 -28.27 49.26 -11.27
N PHE A 1049 -28.34 48.21 -10.45
CA PHE A 1049 -27.54 47.00 -10.56
C PHE A 1049 -28.40 45.74 -10.46
N PRO A 1050 -29.46 45.61 -11.27
CA PRO A 1050 -30.30 44.42 -11.25
C PRO A 1050 -29.49 43.23 -11.76
N TYR A 1051 -29.83 42.03 -11.27
CA TYR A 1051 -29.28 40.81 -11.83
C TYR A 1051 -29.57 40.75 -13.35
N ASN A 1052 -28.58 40.41 -14.18
CA ASN A 1052 -28.68 40.52 -15.64
C ASN A 1052 -29.73 39.52 -16.19
N THR A 1053 -30.91 39.99 -16.59
CA THR A 1053 -32.07 39.17 -16.96
C THR A 1053 -32.11 38.70 -18.42
N ALA A 1054 -30.97 38.73 -19.15
CA ALA A 1054 -30.96 38.51 -20.59
C ALA A 1054 -31.27 37.06 -21.03
N ASN A 1055 -31.26 36.08 -20.12
CA ASN A 1055 -31.67 34.71 -20.41
C ASN A 1055 -32.76 34.25 -19.42
N LYS A 1056 -34.03 34.54 -19.72
CA LYS A 1056 -35.12 33.71 -19.17
C LYS A 1056 -34.94 32.30 -19.73
N PRO A 1057 -34.83 31.24 -18.93
CA PRO A 1057 -35.13 29.91 -19.44
C PRO A 1057 -36.59 29.96 -19.89
N LYS A 1058 -36.86 29.67 -21.17
CA LYS A 1058 -38.21 29.26 -21.56
C LYS A 1058 -38.54 28.05 -20.68
N ALA A 1059 -39.58 28.18 -19.87
CA ALA A 1059 -40.18 27.03 -19.23
C ALA A 1059 -40.78 26.18 -20.34
N GLU A 1060 -40.02 25.21 -20.87
CA GLU A 1060 -40.50 24.08 -21.66
C GLU A 1060 -39.37 23.06 -21.91
N GLU A 1061 -39.66 21.80 -21.58
CA GLU A 1061 -39.07 20.57 -22.11
C GLU A 1061 -37.55 20.35 -22.06
N HIS A 1062 -37.01 19.96 -20.89
CA HIS A 1062 -35.89 19.00 -20.85
C HIS A 1062 -36.09 17.98 -19.72
N GLN A 1063 -37.13 17.14 -19.89
CA GLN A 1063 -37.09 15.75 -19.43
C GLN A 1063 -36.69 14.89 -20.65
N ASN A 1064 -35.41 14.56 -20.78
CA ASN A 1064 -34.87 13.31 -21.36
C ASN A 1064 -33.40 13.51 -21.73
N LYS A 1065 -32.51 13.12 -20.82
CA LYS A 1065 -31.31 12.31 -21.11
C LYS A 1065 -30.72 11.75 -19.83
#